data_AF-A0A3N0GW97-F1
#
_entry.id   AF-A0A3N0GW97-F1
#
_cell.length_a   1.000
_cell.length_b   1.000
_cell.length_c   1.000
_cell.angle_alpha   90.00
_cell.angle_beta   90.00
_cell.angle_gamma   90.00
#
_symmetry.space_group_name_H-M   'P 1'
#
loop_
_entity.id
_entity.type
_entity.pdbx_description
1 polymer ?
#
loop_
_entity_poly.entity_id
_entity_poly.type
_entity_poly.pdbx_seq_one_letter_code
_entity_poly.pdbx_strand_id
1 'polypeptide(L)'
;MPATPSLTQRAFGLARRKAGGRVKRGVRRVAGRPLVAWERRSLRPVLSVVMPVYNVEAFVRETLDTVLTQSLHNLEVIAVDDGSTDGSLAILREFERRDARVRVLTQPNSGQGIARNHGVEHAQGEFLAFIDSDDTIPPGAFEHMVDTLRRSGSDFCVGSVRRLRHSQFMRTTWQRTVHQSDRIGTTLDEFPAAMQDIICANRMFRTAFWREQVGGFRGHIAYEDHVPMLTAYVRATKFDILSMVTYNWRIREDHTSTGQQKANIENLLDRIAVKEEAHELLKAEASDFVYDVWVARCLEVDFAPYAAQGLDANEAYRNILGATYRTFCDRATERAWDLVRVYPKVRGQLVAEGRWDDVEDATNYFLSVHQVPPTKVVDGRLVADLPTDLPFARELPAHLLRMAPLEAHFEGVVQKVALHADRVTLTGWMRHRSLDITEAPALSLSLRSGDRTVDLEPEQLTIPEAELWAQLPHAGCARGGFRVEVPFTLLADGSAPWHLQGSVTVDGITSSGAFHYRIPGTSGDQPGSGGGIAGFWDPALGFGLRAAKAATRTPPNGATVHAVELGDGELCFRVRGAGDDLTRATLGNARLSLALIDVKPADDGHALRFETRASEFGATRPAPSGDYTLTLDGRTAVAAPELAGDLPLRLRSAHLGLDVALGPDRTVQLSVVPPLRDDELGKYHQFRLHASYRSATPALTDSVLLASYLGESCTDSQLAIDRHLAATRPDLERVWGVRDWSVQVPDGARAVLLDSAEWYDAVVASRFLCRNIDFGPWLRLRPEQAYLQTFHGYPFKSMGRDFWRSKGFPPGQVRHFASRAAGEWDLILVPSAECEAYYREQYGYTGAVLAAGYPRTDPLVNSDAVQVRRDVLARIGVPEDRTVVLYAPTFRDTLTTRVYAARRFDDLDLDELTRRLGPEYVVLVRGHNNNQREADRVGRAATVVDVTDYPDINDLTLAADVAVLDYSSLRFDWAITGKPMVFFVPDIDSYFSLRAPLFPFEESAPGPWARTTGEVADLLADHEGVARRYAADIAAFNERFNRLNDGRATERVLATFLDETTPWR
;
A
#
# COMPACT_ATOMS: atom_id res chain seq x y z
N MET A 1 1.08 -22.40 -47.74
CA MET A 1 0.27 -23.62 -47.99
C MET A 1 0.91 -24.78 -47.25
N PRO A 2 0.19 -25.85 -46.84
CA PRO A 2 -1.22 -25.92 -46.46
C PRO A 2 -1.52 -26.79 -45.19
N ALA A 3 -2.77 -26.76 -44.73
CA ALA A 3 -3.58 -27.85 -44.12
C ALA A 3 -3.09 -28.71 -42.90
N THR A 4 -3.80 -28.52 -41.78
CA THR A 4 -4.57 -29.50 -40.94
C THR A 4 -4.52 -31.02 -41.29
N PRO A 5 -4.68 -31.96 -40.30
CA PRO A 5 -5.99 -32.17 -39.62
C PRO A 5 -6.10 -32.88 -38.23
N SER A 6 -7.34 -32.88 -37.70
CA SER A 6 -8.01 -33.89 -36.82
C SER A 6 -7.68 -34.00 -35.32
N LEU A 7 -8.48 -34.62 -34.44
CA LEU A 7 -9.96 -34.63 -34.13
C LEU A 7 -10.32 -35.91 -33.32
N THR A 8 -10.81 -35.76 -32.08
CA THR A 8 -11.73 -36.69 -31.36
C THR A 8 -12.34 -35.89 -30.19
N GLN A 9 -13.65 -35.61 -30.06
CA GLN A 9 -14.84 -36.49 -29.90
C GLN A 9 -14.74 -37.39 -28.64
N ARG A 10 -15.75 -37.64 -27.79
CA ARG A 10 -17.19 -37.24 -27.64
C ARG A 10 -17.68 -37.74 -26.25
N ALA A 11 -18.85 -37.47 -25.67
CA ALA A 11 -20.00 -36.56 -25.89
C ALA A 11 -20.94 -36.58 -24.65
N PHE A 12 -21.88 -35.62 -24.56
CA PHE A 12 -23.22 -35.84 -23.97
C PHE A 12 -24.29 -35.37 -24.97
N GLY A 13 -25.42 -36.08 -25.05
CA GLY A 13 -26.42 -35.87 -26.10
C GLY A 13 -27.81 -35.54 -25.57
N LEU A 14 -28.52 -34.66 -26.28
CA LEU A 14 -29.99 -34.66 -26.33
C LEU A 14 -30.46 -34.47 -27.77
N ALA A 15 -31.48 -35.22 -28.17
CA ALA A 15 -31.86 -35.43 -29.57
C ALA A 15 -32.95 -34.45 -30.06
N ARG A 16 -32.87 -34.09 -31.35
CA ARG A 16 -33.88 -33.31 -32.08
C ARG A 16 -35.00 -34.20 -32.66
N ARG A 17 -36.17 -33.60 -32.87
CA ARG A 17 -37.03 -33.80 -34.08
C ARG A 17 -37.15 -32.42 -34.75
N LYS A 18 -36.72 -32.17 -36.00
CA LYS A 18 -37.27 -32.56 -37.34
C LYS A 18 -38.76 -32.18 -37.48
N ALA A 19 -39.23 -31.51 -38.53
CA ALA A 19 -38.69 -31.14 -39.88
C ALA A 19 -39.32 -29.78 -40.35
N GLY A 20 -39.06 -29.16 -41.52
CA GLY A 20 -38.19 -29.43 -42.68
C GLY A 20 -38.48 -28.45 -43.86
N GLY A 21 -37.60 -28.40 -44.88
CA GLY A 21 -37.73 -27.57 -46.12
C GLY A 21 -36.82 -26.33 -46.15
N ARG A 22 -35.69 -26.30 -46.90
CA ARG A 22 -35.50 -25.87 -48.32
C ARG A 22 -35.95 -24.42 -48.57
N VAL A 23 -35.18 -23.50 -49.18
CA VAL A 23 -34.24 -23.61 -50.34
C VAL A 23 -32.96 -22.74 -50.18
N LYS A 24 -31.96 -22.95 -51.06
CA LYS A 24 -30.62 -22.32 -51.11
C LYS A 24 -30.61 -20.81 -51.44
N ARG A 25 -29.48 -20.17 -51.06
CA ARG A 25 -29.01 -18.84 -51.50
C ARG A 25 -28.91 -18.70 -53.03
N GLY A 26 -29.18 -17.50 -53.53
CA GLY A 26 -28.75 -16.99 -54.83
C GLY A 26 -28.68 -15.45 -54.76
N VAL A 27 -27.57 -14.84 -55.19
CA VAL A 27 -27.32 -13.39 -55.04
C VAL A 27 -27.58 -12.67 -56.35
N ARG A 28 -28.36 -11.57 -56.32
CA ARG A 28 -28.07 -10.33 -57.07
C ARG A 28 -28.87 -9.14 -56.51
N ARG A 29 -28.29 -7.94 -56.62
CA ARG A 29 -28.83 -6.68 -56.07
C ARG A 29 -30.18 -6.31 -56.68
N VAL A 30 -31.09 -5.80 -55.85
CA VAL A 30 -32.19 -4.90 -56.27
C VAL A 30 -32.16 -3.68 -55.34
N ALA A 31 -32.35 -2.50 -55.89
CA ALA A 31 -32.33 -1.24 -55.16
C ALA A 31 -33.73 -0.83 -54.67
N GLY A 32 -33.77 -0.10 -53.55
CA GLY A 32 -34.81 0.89 -53.24
C GLY A 32 -36.21 0.40 -52.88
N ARG A 33 -36.50 0.37 -51.58
CA ARG A 33 -37.60 1.17 -50.98
C ARG A 33 -37.34 1.33 -49.47
N PRO A 34 -37.90 2.36 -48.82
CA PRO A 34 -37.14 3.13 -47.85
C PRO A 34 -37.12 2.48 -46.46
N LEU A 35 -36.03 2.73 -45.73
CA LEU A 35 -36.09 2.77 -44.26
C LEU A 35 -37.23 3.71 -43.90
N VAL A 36 -38.17 3.23 -43.08
CA VAL A 36 -39.29 4.02 -42.59
C VAL A 36 -38.73 5.33 -42.04
N ALA A 37 -39.14 6.44 -42.64
CA ALA A 37 -38.77 7.75 -42.13
C ALA A 37 -39.33 7.83 -40.71
N TRP A 38 -38.45 7.75 -39.72
CA TRP A 38 -38.76 8.28 -38.41
C TRP A 38 -39.10 9.74 -38.65
N GLU A 39 -40.39 10.07 -38.49
CA GLU A 39 -40.82 11.46 -38.50
C GLU A 39 -39.91 12.24 -37.56
N ARG A 40 -39.38 13.36 -38.04
CA ARG A 40 -38.73 14.35 -37.18
C ARG A 40 -39.76 15.00 -36.26
N ARG A 41 -40.33 14.23 -35.33
CA ARG A 41 -40.87 14.76 -34.10
C ARG A 41 -39.68 15.32 -33.35
N SER A 42 -39.62 16.64 -33.29
CA SER A 42 -38.68 17.43 -32.51
C SER A 42 -38.95 17.26 -31.01
N LEU A 43 -38.74 16.04 -30.51
CA LEU A 43 -38.56 15.80 -29.09
C LEU A 43 -37.24 16.47 -28.72
N ARG A 44 -37.30 17.48 -27.86
CA ARG A 44 -36.09 18.08 -27.30
C ARG A 44 -35.27 16.99 -26.61
N PRO A 45 -33.92 17.04 -26.66
CA PRO A 45 -33.11 16.13 -25.87
C PRO A 45 -33.48 16.26 -24.39
N VAL A 46 -33.34 15.19 -23.63
CA VAL A 46 -33.48 15.27 -22.16
C VAL A 46 -32.22 15.85 -21.55
N LEU A 47 -31.05 15.50 -22.08
CA LEU A 47 -29.74 15.92 -21.59
C LEU A 47 -28.91 16.55 -22.72
N SER A 48 -28.32 17.71 -22.45
CA SER A 48 -27.20 18.26 -23.23
C SER A 48 -25.89 17.95 -22.51
N VAL A 49 -24.96 17.25 -23.18
CA VAL A 49 -23.61 17.00 -22.69
C VAL A 49 -22.64 17.97 -23.38
N VAL A 50 -22.05 18.90 -22.64
CA VAL A 50 -21.07 19.86 -23.17
C VAL A 50 -19.66 19.36 -22.93
N MET A 51 -18.86 19.25 -23.99
CA MET A 51 -17.50 18.72 -23.95
C MET A 51 -16.51 19.72 -24.58
N PRO A 52 -15.72 20.46 -23.80
CA PRO A 52 -14.61 21.26 -24.33
C PRO A 52 -13.46 20.35 -24.76
N VAL A 53 -12.83 20.66 -25.91
CA VAL A 53 -11.78 19.83 -26.53
C VAL A 53 -10.61 20.71 -26.95
N TYR A 54 -9.42 20.40 -26.45
CA TYR A 54 -8.18 21.03 -26.88
C TYR A 54 -7.00 20.05 -26.77
N ASN A 55 -6.41 19.67 -27.90
CA ASN A 55 -5.20 18.84 -27.98
C ASN A 55 -5.26 17.53 -27.15
N VAL A 56 -6.25 16.67 -27.42
CA VAL A 56 -6.51 15.41 -26.71
C VAL A 56 -6.81 14.24 -27.67
N GLU A 57 -6.15 14.21 -28.85
CA GLU A 57 -6.36 13.19 -29.90
C GLU A 57 -6.33 11.75 -29.36
N ALA A 58 -5.44 11.47 -28.40
CA ALA A 58 -5.28 10.15 -27.79
C ALA A 58 -6.49 9.65 -26.97
N PHE A 59 -7.37 10.55 -26.50
CA PHE A 59 -8.42 10.21 -25.53
C PHE A 59 -9.85 10.49 -26.00
N VAL A 60 -10.06 11.55 -26.81
CA VAL A 60 -11.39 12.06 -27.16
C VAL A 60 -12.34 11.03 -27.79
N ARG A 61 -11.80 10.00 -28.47
CA ARG A 61 -12.58 8.88 -29.01
C ARG A 61 -13.19 8.01 -27.90
N GLU A 62 -12.40 7.63 -26.91
CA GLU A 62 -12.85 6.81 -25.77
C GLU A 62 -13.94 7.56 -24.98
N THR A 63 -13.72 8.85 -24.73
CA THR A 63 -14.66 9.74 -24.07
C THR A 63 -16.02 9.77 -24.79
N LEU A 64 -16.02 10.05 -26.09
CA LEU A 64 -17.24 10.05 -26.93
C LEU A 64 -17.95 8.70 -26.95
N ASP A 65 -17.21 7.60 -27.09
CA ASP A 65 -17.80 6.26 -27.07
C ASP A 65 -18.50 6.00 -25.72
N THR A 66 -17.92 6.41 -24.58
CA THR A 66 -18.57 6.22 -23.25
C THR A 66 -19.81 7.09 -23.03
N VAL A 67 -19.91 8.26 -23.67
CA VAL A 67 -21.09 9.15 -23.65
C VAL A 67 -22.19 8.60 -24.55
N LEU A 68 -21.84 8.20 -25.78
CA LEU A 68 -22.83 7.78 -26.80
C LEU A 68 -23.42 6.40 -26.53
N THR A 69 -22.75 5.57 -25.73
CA THR A 69 -23.20 4.22 -25.30
C THR A 69 -24.00 4.21 -23.99
N GLN A 70 -24.29 5.37 -23.38
CA GLN A 70 -25.17 5.47 -22.21
C GLN A 70 -26.59 4.96 -22.50
N SER A 71 -27.23 4.40 -21.47
CA SER A 71 -28.62 3.91 -21.52
C SER A 71 -29.64 5.02 -21.79
N LEU A 72 -29.37 6.24 -21.33
CA LEU A 72 -30.14 7.43 -21.69
C LEU A 72 -29.87 7.83 -23.14
N HIS A 73 -30.60 7.25 -24.08
CA HIS A 73 -30.40 7.51 -25.50
C HIS A 73 -30.86 8.90 -25.99
N ASN A 74 -31.81 9.55 -25.30
CA ASN A 74 -32.34 10.87 -25.67
C ASN A 74 -31.47 12.02 -25.13
N LEU A 75 -30.23 12.11 -25.63
CA LEU A 75 -29.26 13.15 -25.32
C LEU A 75 -28.69 13.79 -26.59
N GLU A 76 -28.10 14.97 -26.45
CA GLU A 76 -27.20 15.58 -27.43
C GLU A 76 -25.80 15.76 -26.83
N VAL A 77 -24.76 15.76 -27.68
CA VAL A 77 -23.38 16.03 -27.31
C VAL A 77 -22.89 17.25 -28.08
N ILE A 78 -22.54 18.31 -27.36
CA ILE A 78 -22.04 19.56 -27.92
C ILE A 78 -20.54 19.59 -27.64
N ALA A 79 -19.77 19.11 -28.61
CA ALA A 79 -18.31 19.12 -28.57
C ALA A 79 -17.79 20.47 -29.07
N VAL A 80 -17.03 21.19 -28.25
CA VAL A 80 -16.49 22.51 -28.58
C VAL A 80 -14.98 22.40 -28.71
N ASP A 81 -14.50 22.40 -29.95
CA ASP A 81 -13.08 22.44 -30.25
C ASP A 81 -12.54 23.86 -30.03
N ASP A 82 -11.69 24.01 -29.02
CA ASP A 82 -11.07 25.27 -28.58
C ASP A 82 -9.75 25.50 -29.34
N GLY A 83 -9.77 25.27 -30.66
CA GLY A 83 -8.65 25.51 -31.56
C GLY A 83 -7.54 24.46 -31.49
N SER A 84 -7.89 23.16 -31.46
CA SER A 84 -6.90 22.09 -31.43
C SER A 84 -5.97 22.11 -32.66
N THR A 85 -4.71 21.77 -32.44
CA THR A 85 -3.64 21.66 -33.45
C THR A 85 -3.27 20.21 -33.78
N ASP A 86 -3.88 19.23 -33.11
CA ASP A 86 -3.72 17.79 -33.33
C ASP A 86 -4.92 17.17 -34.09
N GLY A 87 -5.03 15.85 -34.13
CA GLY A 87 -6.14 15.14 -34.78
C GLY A 87 -7.50 15.25 -34.08
N SER A 88 -7.63 15.93 -32.94
CA SER A 88 -8.88 16.00 -32.15
C SER A 88 -10.08 16.43 -32.99
N LEU A 89 -9.97 17.54 -33.72
CA LEU A 89 -11.06 18.06 -34.56
C LEU A 89 -11.47 17.08 -35.67
N ALA A 90 -10.51 16.32 -36.23
CA ALA A 90 -10.81 15.33 -37.26
C ALA A 90 -11.64 14.16 -36.69
N ILE A 91 -11.33 13.72 -35.46
CA ILE A 91 -12.11 12.72 -34.72
C ILE A 91 -13.51 13.26 -34.41
N LEU A 92 -13.63 14.48 -33.87
CA LEU A 92 -14.93 15.09 -33.58
C LEU A 92 -15.85 15.13 -34.82
N ARG A 93 -15.33 15.58 -35.96
CA ARG A 93 -16.07 15.63 -37.23
C ARG A 93 -16.37 14.24 -37.79
N GLU A 94 -15.62 13.20 -37.42
CA GLU A 94 -15.99 11.81 -37.73
C GLU A 94 -17.26 11.38 -36.99
N PHE A 95 -17.33 11.66 -35.67
CA PHE A 95 -18.50 11.34 -34.86
C PHE A 95 -19.75 12.13 -35.28
N GLU A 96 -19.63 13.43 -35.56
CA GLU A 96 -20.73 14.27 -36.08
C GLU A 96 -21.35 13.72 -37.39
N ARG A 97 -20.54 13.10 -38.25
CA ARG A 97 -21.03 12.43 -39.48
C ARG A 97 -21.67 11.07 -39.22
N ARG A 98 -21.38 10.43 -38.09
CA ARG A 98 -21.79 9.05 -37.75
C ARG A 98 -22.99 8.99 -36.81
N ASP A 99 -23.14 9.95 -35.90
CA ASP A 99 -24.20 9.99 -34.90
C ASP A 99 -24.83 11.39 -34.85
N ALA A 100 -26.13 11.48 -35.17
CA ALA A 100 -26.86 12.73 -35.25
C ALA A 100 -27.07 13.42 -33.88
N ARG A 101 -26.69 12.78 -32.77
CA ARG A 101 -26.65 13.39 -31.43
C ARG A 101 -25.43 14.28 -31.22
N VAL A 102 -24.36 14.11 -32.02
CA VAL A 102 -23.11 14.86 -31.88
C VAL A 102 -23.15 16.12 -32.74
N ARG A 103 -22.84 17.27 -32.14
CA ARG A 103 -22.69 18.57 -32.80
C ARG A 103 -21.32 19.15 -32.45
N VAL A 104 -20.56 19.56 -33.46
CA VAL A 104 -19.19 20.08 -33.27
C VAL A 104 -19.13 21.57 -33.58
N LEU A 105 -18.84 22.33 -32.53
CA LEU A 105 -18.51 23.76 -32.57
C LEU A 105 -16.99 23.94 -32.60
N THR A 106 -16.52 25.07 -33.13
CA THR A 106 -15.09 25.40 -33.26
C THR A 106 -14.90 26.87 -32.92
N GLN A 107 -13.88 27.19 -32.13
CA GLN A 107 -13.50 28.54 -31.74
C GLN A 107 -11.96 28.67 -31.65
N PRO A 108 -11.38 29.89 -31.65
CA PRO A 108 -9.98 30.08 -31.28
C PRO A 108 -9.77 29.73 -29.80
N ASN A 109 -8.59 29.19 -29.45
CA ASN A 109 -8.26 28.83 -28.07
C ASN A 109 -8.49 30.00 -27.10
N SER A 110 -9.53 29.84 -26.29
CA SER A 110 -10.02 30.84 -25.33
C SER A 110 -10.11 30.28 -23.90
N GLY A 111 -9.72 29.03 -23.69
CA GLY A 111 -9.77 28.31 -22.43
C GLY A 111 -11.06 27.53 -22.21
N GLN A 112 -10.91 26.42 -21.47
CA GLN A 112 -11.95 25.41 -21.21
C GLN A 112 -13.28 26.01 -20.71
N GLY A 113 -13.24 27.02 -19.83
CA GLY A 113 -14.44 27.72 -19.35
C GLY A 113 -15.23 28.42 -20.46
N ILE A 114 -14.56 29.11 -21.39
CA ILE A 114 -15.21 29.79 -22.51
C ILE A 114 -15.79 28.77 -23.49
N ALA A 115 -15.06 27.69 -23.77
CA ALA A 115 -15.57 26.59 -24.58
C ALA A 115 -16.81 25.93 -23.96
N ARG A 116 -16.85 25.74 -22.62
CA ARG A 116 -18.05 25.27 -21.91
C ARG A 116 -19.23 26.25 -22.05
N ASN A 117 -19.00 27.56 -21.90
CA ASN A 117 -20.06 28.57 -22.07
C ASN A 117 -20.67 28.54 -23.48
N HIS A 118 -19.84 28.53 -24.52
CA HIS A 118 -20.28 28.46 -25.92
C HIS A 118 -21.06 27.16 -26.22
N GLY A 119 -20.74 26.06 -25.54
CA GLY A 119 -21.56 24.84 -25.57
C GLY A 119 -22.94 25.02 -24.89
N VAL A 120 -23.00 25.69 -23.75
CA VAL A 120 -24.24 25.97 -23.00
C VAL A 120 -25.20 26.89 -23.76
N GLU A 121 -24.70 27.85 -24.53
CA GLU A 121 -25.53 28.68 -25.43
C GLU A 121 -26.32 27.83 -26.44
N HIS A 122 -25.75 26.69 -26.83
CA HIS A 122 -26.33 25.79 -27.82
C HIS A 122 -27.16 24.63 -27.23
N ALA A 123 -27.14 24.45 -25.89
CA ALA A 123 -27.85 23.39 -25.18
C ALA A 123 -29.38 23.53 -25.25
N GLN A 124 -30.06 22.45 -25.63
CA GLN A 124 -31.52 22.36 -25.75
C GLN A 124 -32.19 21.42 -24.73
N GLY A 125 -31.39 20.73 -23.91
CA GLY A 125 -31.82 19.74 -22.94
C GLY A 125 -32.59 20.31 -21.76
N GLU A 126 -33.47 19.49 -21.16
CA GLU A 126 -34.04 19.75 -19.82
C GLU A 126 -32.92 19.83 -18.76
N PHE A 127 -31.93 18.95 -18.91
CA PHE A 127 -30.75 18.85 -18.08
C PHE A 127 -29.47 19.16 -18.87
N LEU A 128 -28.44 19.55 -18.13
CA LEU A 128 -27.11 19.92 -18.61
C LEU A 128 -26.06 19.15 -17.80
N ALA A 129 -25.11 18.53 -18.49
CA ALA A 129 -23.90 17.96 -17.89
C ALA A 129 -22.66 18.43 -18.66
N PHE A 130 -21.51 18.41 -17.99
CA PHE A 130 -20.22 18.70 -18.57
C PHE A 130 -19.35 17.44 -18.53
N ILE A 131 -18.43 17.30 -19.48
CA ILE A 131 -17.45 16.20 -19.50
C ILE A 131 -16.12 16.71 -20.02
N ASP A 132 -15.02 16.36 -19.35
CA ASP A 132 -13.69 16.70 -19.84
C ASP A 132 -13.22 15.64 -20.85
N SER A 133 -12.56 16.09 -21.92
CA SER A 133 -12.40 15.33 -23.16
C SER A 133 -11.36 14.21 -23.12
N ASP A 134 -10.73 13.98 -21.97
CA ASP A 134 -9.87 12.84 -21.66
C ASP A 134 -10.44 11.85 -20.63
N ASP A 135 -11.61 12.13 -20.06
CA ASP A 135 -12.27 11.32 -19.03
C ASP A 135 -13.31 10.34 -19.60
N THR A 136 -13.89 9.49 -18.75
CA THR A 136 -14.93 8.52 -19.18
C THR A 136 -16.10 8.39 -18.22
N ILE A 137 -17.28 8.08 -18.75
CA ILE A 137 -18.53 7.94 -17.98
C ILE A 137 -18.86 6.46 -17.75
N PRO A 138 -19.09 5.99 -16.50
CA PRO A 138 -19.62 4.66 -16.21
C PRO A 138 -20.98 4.40 -16.88
N PRO A 139 -21.29 3.15 -17.29
CA PRO A 139 -22.61 2.83 -17.84
C PRO A 139 -23.76 3.13 -16.87
N GLY A 140 -24.80 3.81 -17.36
CA GLY A 140 -26.03 4.10 -16.60
C GLY A 140 -25.98 5.37 -15.74
N ALA A 141 -24.86 6.09 -15.73
CA ALA A 141 -24.68 7.28 -14.89
C ALA A 141 -25.71 8.38 -15.22
N PHE A 142 -25.87 8.74 -16.50
CA PHE A 142 -26.78 9.84 -16.89
C PHE A 142 -28.26 9.50 -16.68
N GLU A 143 -28.68 8.26 -16.91
CA GLU A 143 -30.05 7.82 -16.63
C GLU A 143 -30.37 7.94 -15.13
N HIS A 144 -29.48 7.44 -14.28
CA HIS A 144 -29.64 7.53 -12.82
C HIS A 144 -29.68 8.97 -12.29
N MET A 145 -28.86 9.87 -12.86
CA MET A 145 -28.86 11.30 -12.48
C MET A 145 -30.14 12.02 -12.93
N VAL A 146 -30.62 11.77 -14.16
CA VAL A 146 -31.90 12.32 -14.66
C VAL A 146 -33.07 11.84 -13.80
N ASP A 147 -33.16 10.54 -13.52
CA ASP A 147 -34.25 9.97 -12.74
C ASP A 147 -34.22 10.46 -11.29
N THR A 148 -33.04 10.69 -10.74
CA THR A 148 -32.90 11.28 -9.40
C THR A 148 -33.40 12.72 -9.38
N LEU A 149 -32.96 13.58 -10.29
CA LEU A 149 -33.43 14.98 -10.37
C LEU A 149 -34.94 15.11 -10.60
N ARG A 150 -35.51 14.21 -11.41
CA ARG A 150 -36.97 14.16 -11.65
C ARG A 150 -37.76 13.72 -10.42
N ARG A 151 -37.19 12.83 -9.59
CA ARG A 151 -37.80 12.36 -8.34
C ARG A 151 -37.63 13.35 -7.19
N SER A 152 -36.47 13.98 -7.06
CA SER A 152 -36.14 14.90 -5.95
C SER A 152 -36.74 16.28 -6.15
N GLY A 153 -36.85 16.74 -7.41
CA GLY A 153 -37.16 18.13 -7.74
C GLY A 153 -35.97 19.07 -7.57
N SER A 154 -34.80 18.57 -7.16
CA SER A 154 -33.58 19.34 -6.92
C SER A 154 -33.08 20.09 -8.17
N ASP A 155 -32.32 21.16 -7.94
CA ASP A 155 -31.75 22.03 -8.98
C ASP A 155 -30.59 21.35 -9.74
N PHE A 156 -29.79 20.57 -9.02
CA PHE A 156 -28.70 19.76 -9.58
C PHE A 156 -28.35 18.57 -8.67
N CYS A 157 -27.58 17.62 -9.20
CA CYS A 157 -27.04 16.49 -8.45
C CYS A 157 -25.54 16.28 -8.72
N VAL A 158 -24.84 15.75 -7.73
CA VAL A 158 -23.39 15.47 -7.75
C VAL A 158 -23.17 13.98 -7.51
N GLY A 159 -22.64 13.27 -8.51
CA GLY A 159 -22.31 11.86 -8.38
C GLY A 159 -20.87 11.61 -7.95
N SER A 160 -20.60 10.43 -7.39
CA SER A 160 -19.27 10.08 -6.92
C SER A 160 -18.29 9.93 -8.08
N VAL A 161 -17.02 10.18 -7.81
CA VAL A 161 -15.92 10.09 -8.80
C VAL A 161 -14.97 8.96 -8.40
N ARG A 162 -14.26 8.39 -9.37
CA ARG A 162 -13.06 7.57 -9.11
C ARG A 162 -11.95 7.95 -10.08
N ARG A 163 -10.71 7.92 -9.62
CA ARG A 163 -9.53 8.19 -10.45
C ARG A 163 -9.09 6.95 -11.23
N LEU A 164 -8.70 7.14 -12.48
CA LEU A 164 -8.20 6.10 -13.40
C LEU A 164 -6.71 6.31 -13.67
N ARG A 165 -5.88 5.28 -13.40
CA ARG A 165 -4.44 5.26 -13.70
C ARG A 165 -4.02 3.82 -14.03
N HIS A 166 -3.35 3.57 -15.16
CA HIS A 166 -2.97 2.21 -15.62
C HIS A 166 -4.10 1.16 -15.49
N SER A 167 -5.33 1.50 -15.94
CA SER A 167 -6.53 0.66 -15.81
C SER A 167 -7.00 0.33 -14.37
N GLN A 168 -6.35 0.88 -13.34
CA GLN A 168 -6.77 0.76 -11.94
C GLN A 168 -7.63 1.95 -11.51
N PHE A 169 -8.64 1.66 -10.69
CA PHE A 169 -9.54 2.67 -10.12
C PHE A 169 -9.19 2.97 -8.66
N MET A 170 -9.07 4.25 -8.31
CA MET A 170 -8.80 4.72 -6.95
C MET A 170 -9.88 5.70 -6.48
N ARG A 171 -10.24 5.67 -5.19
CA ARG A 171 -11.06 6.71 -4.55
C ARG A 171 -10.19 7.66 -3.72
N THR A 172 -10.44 8.96 -3.81
CA THR A 172 -9.82 9.98 -2.95
C THR A 172 -10.42 9.96 -1.55
N THR A 173 -9.77 10.63 -0.59
CA THR A 173 -10.26 10.73 0.80
C THR A 173 -11.59 11.49 0.87
N TRP A 174 -11.69 12.66 0.23
CA TRP A 174 -12.91 13.48 0.24
C TRP A 174 -14.11 12.77 -0.41
N GLN A 175 -13.89 11.92 -1.43
CA GLN A 175 -14.96 11.11 -2.03
C GLN A 175 -15.61 10.17 -1.02
N ARG A 176 -14.84 9.63 -0.06
CA ARG A 176 -15.36 8.76 1.00
C ARG A 176 -16.20 9.51 2.01
N THR A 177 -15.95 10.80 2.21
CA THR A 177 -16.70 11.67 3.13
C THR A 177 -17.96 12.25 2.46
N VAL A 178 -17.83 12.85 1.27
CA VAL A 178 -18.95 13.50 0.57
C VAL A 178 -19.95 12.47 0.05
N HIS A 179 -19.46 11.40 -0.58
CA HIS A 179 -20.29 10.39 -1.26
C HIS A 179 -20.41 9.08 -0.46
N GLN A 180 -20.39 9.15 0.88
CA GLN A 180 -20.56 7.98 1.74
C GLN A 180 -21.95 7.33 1.55
N SER A 181 -22.99 8.15 1.44
CA SER A 181 -24.38 7.74 1.24
C SER A 181 -25.17 8.83 0.54
N ASP A 182 -26.23 8.45 -0.16
CA ASP A 182 -27.08 9.38 -0.91
C ASP A 182 -27.73 10.42 0.03
N ARG A 183 -27.81 11.68 -0.42
CA ARG A 183 -28.51 12.77 0.24
C ARG A 183 -29.41 13.43 -0.79
N ILE A 184 -30.71 13.27 -0.65
CA ILE A 184 -31.69 13.71 -1.65
C ILE A 184 -32.39 14.97 -1.12
N GLY A 185 -32.34 16.06 -1.89
CA GLY A 185 -32.99 17.31 -1.58
C GLY A 185 -32.40 18.06 -0.37
N THR A 186 -31.08 18.06 -0.22
CA THR A 186 -30.36 18.75 0.86
C THR A 186 -29.98 20.18 0.47
N THR A 187 -29.66 21.02 1.44
CA THR A 187 -29.13 22.39 1.28
C THR A 187 -27.65 22.47 1.65
N LEU A 188 -27.02 23.61 1.34
CA LEU A 188 -25.61 23.84 1.66
C LEU A 188 -25.38 24.00 3.17
N ASP A 189 -26.32 24.59 3.91
CA ASP A 189 -26.28 24.70 5.37
C ASP A 189 -26.42 23.34 6.08
N GLU A 190 -27.25 22.44 5.54
CA GLU A 190 -27.41 21.08 6.06
C GLU A 190 -26.17 20.21 5.80
N PHE A 191 -25.47 20.41 4.68
CA PHE A 191 -24.31 19.60 4.29
C PHE A 191 -23.18 20.43 3.65
N PRO A 192 -22.51 21.32 4.39
CA PRO A 192 -21.46 22.20 3.84
C PRO A 192 -20.21 21.43 3.39
N ALA A 193 -20.03 20.21 3.87
CA ALA A 193 -19.01 19.29 3.37
C ALA A 193 -19.16 18.97 1.87
N ALA A 194 -20.34 19.16 1.28
CA ALA A 194 -20.56 19.05 -0.16
C ALA A 194 -19.55 19.91 -0.96
N MET A 195 -19.19 21.09 -0.45
CA MET A 195 -18.19 21.97 -1.08
C MET A 195 -16.82 21.33 -1.24
N GLN A 196 -16.48 20.22 -0.57
CA GLN A 196 -15.21 19.53 -0.83
C GLN A 196 -15.13 19.02 -2.28
N ASP A 197 -16.27 18.57 -2.83
CA ASP A 197 -16.44 18.37 -4.26
C ASP A 197 -16.85 19.69 -4.92
N ILE A 198 -16.08 20.10 -5.92
CA ILE A 198 -16.29 21.26 -6.79
C ILE A 198 -15.95 20.91 -8.23
N ILE A 199 -15.87 19.61 -8.54
CA ILE A 199 -15.64 19.15 -9.91
C ILE A 199 -16.91 19.49 -10.69
N CYS A 200 -16.77 20.03 -11.89
CA CYS A 200 -17.93 20.33 -12.72
C CYS A 200 -18.49 19.08 -13.41
N ALA A 201 -17.60 18.20 -13.89
CA ALA A 201 -17.93 17.13 -14.83
C ALA A 201 -18.67 15.90 -14.24
N ASN A 202 -18.72 15.77 -12.91
CA ASN A 202 -19.49 14.72 -12.22
C ASN A 202 -20.93 15.16 -11.83
N ARG A 203 -21.40 16.28 -12.39
CA ARG A 203 -22.68 16.91 -12.05
C ARG A 203 -23.67 16.89 -13.19
N MET A 204 -24.95 16.95 -12.83
CA MET A 204 -26.04 17.23 -13.74
C MET A 204 -26.93 18.31 -13.16
N PHE A 205 -27.17 19.36 -13.95
CA PHE A 205 -27.95 20.53 -13.58
C PHE A 205 -29.27 20.54 -14.35
N ARG A 206 -30.30 21.19 -13.80
CA ARG A 206 -31.40 21.71 -14.60
C ARG A 206 -30.88 22.86 -15.46
N THR A 207 -31.12 22.82 -16.78
CA THR A 207 -30.58 23.82 -17.73
C THR A 207 -31.07 25.24 -17.42
N ALA A 208 -32.29 25.39 -16.91
CA ALA A 208 -32.84 26.66 -16.46
C ALA A 208 -32.06 27.22 -15.25
N PHE A 209 -31.90 26.41 -14.19
CA PHE A 209 -31.12 26.78 -13.01
C PHE A 209 -29.69 27.23 -13.35
N TRP A 210 -28.99 26.49 -14.22
CA TRP A 210 -27.65 26.88 -14.67
C TRP A 210 -27.63 28.28 -15.30
N ARG A 211 -28.57 28.55 -16.21
CA ARG A 211 -28.66 29.82 -16.94
C ARG A 211 -29.08 31.00 -16.07
N GLU A 212 -29.97 30.76 -15.10
CA GLU A 212 -30.57 31.81 -14.28
C GLU A 212 -29.77 32.12 -13.01
N GLN A 213 -29.14 31.11 -12.40
CA GLN A 213 -28.51 31.23 -11.08
C GLN A 213 -26.98 31.12 -11.09
N VAL A 214 -26.39 30.29 -11.96
CA VAL A 214 -24.93 30.00 -11.91
C VAL A 214 -24.10 31.04 -12.66
N GLY A 215 -24.55 31.47 -13.84
CA GLY A 215 -23.88 32.53 -14.62
C GLY A 215 -22.69 32.12 -15.49
N GLY A 216 -22.38 30.82 -15.57
CA GLY A 216 -21.32 30.28 -16.45
C GLY A 216 -19.90 30.35 -15.86
N PHE A 217 -18.89 30.05 -16.69
CA PHE A 217 -17.48 30.06 -16.32
C PHE A 217 -16.79 31.37 -16.70
N ARG A 218 -15.70 31.72 -16.01
CA ARG A 218 -14.79 32.81 -16.43
C ARG A 218 -13.71 32.28 -17.39
N GLY A 219 -13.12 33.18 -18.17
CA GLY A 219 -12.03 32.87 -19.11
C GLY A 219 -10.65 33.15 -18.52
N HIS A 220 -9.64 32.47 -19.07
CA HIS A 220 -8.20 32.69 -18.80
C HIS A 220 -7.76 32.60 -17.31
N ILE A 221 -8.26 31.61 -16.57
CA ILE A 221 -7.76 31.29 -15.23
C ILE A 221 -7.76 29.77 -15.01
N ALA A 222 -6.77 29.23 -14.32
CA ALA A 222 -6.80 27.85 -13.82
C ALA A 222 -7.90 27.68 -12.76
N TYR A 223 -8.49 26.48 -12.67
CA TYR A 223 -9.52 26.14 -11.69
C TYR A 223 -10.83 26.92 -11.89
N GLU A 224 -11.21 27.15 -13.15
CA GLU A 224 -12.36 27.94 -13.59
C GLU A 224 -13.72 27.37 -13.17
N ASP A 225 -13.77 26.09 -12.76
CA ASP A 225 -14.96 25.40 -12.25
C ASP A 225 -15.29 25.75 -10.78
N HIS A 226 -14.30 26.15 -9.99
CA HIS A 226 -14.42 26.40 -8.56
C HIS A 226 -15.58 27.34 -8.19
N VAL A 227 -15.57 28.57 -8.72
CA VAL A 227 -16.57 29.58 -8.35
C VAL A 227 -17.94 29.21 -8.89
N PRO A 228 -18.12 28.82 -10.17
CA PRO A 228 -19.43 28.38 -10.67
C PRO A 228 -20.02 27.21 -9.87
N MET A 229 -19.21 26.25 -9.41
CA MET A 229 -19.73 25.16 -8.57
C MET A 229 -20.13 25.63 -7.17
N LEU A 230 -19.42 26.59 -6.58
CA LEU A 230 -19.83 27.22 -5.32
C LEU A 230 -21.10 28.07 -5.50
N THR A 231 -21.21 28.86 -6.57
CA THR A 231 -22.43 29.60 -6.92
C THR A 231 -23.63 28.66 -7.05
N ALA A 232 -23.46 27.51 -7.70
CA ALA A 232 -24.50 26.49 -7.78
C ALA A 232 -24.92 25.96 -6.40
N TYR A 233 -23.98 25.67 -5.50
CA TYR A 233 -24.32 25.24 -4.14
C TYR A 233 -25.05 26.31 -3.32
N VAL A 234 -24.62 27.57 -3.39
CA VAL A 234 -25.15 28.67 -2.57
C VAL A 234 -26.54 29.12 -3.05
N ARG A 235 -26.78 29.13 -4.36
CA ARG A 235 -28.04 29.62 -4.97
C ARG A 235 -29.06 28.53 -5.26
N ALA A 236 -28.72 27.25 -5.11
CA ALA A 236 -29.70 26.18 -5.22
C ALA A 236 -30.68 26.21 -4.06
N THR A 237 -31.95 25.97 -4.36
CA THR A 237 -32.97 25.70 -3.34
C THR A 237 -32.68 24.35 -2.68
N LYS A 238 -32.37 23.34 -3.50
CA LYS A 238 -32.00 21.98 -3.06
C LYS A 238 -31.08 21.29 -4.09
N PHE A 239 -30.17 20.45 -3.63
CA PHE A 239 -29.35 19.58 -4.46
C PHE A 239 -29.30 18.14 -3.93
N ASP A 240 -28.86 17.21 -4.79
CA ASP A 240 -28.66 15.81 -4.43
C ASP A 240 -27.16 15.43 -4.45
N ILE A 241 -26.71 14.64 -3.47
CA ILE A 241 -25.39 14.00 -3.45
C ILE A 241 -25.59 12.50 -3.59
N LEU A 242 -24.88 11.85 -4.52
CA LEU A 242 -25.07 10.43 -4.85
C LEU A 242 -23.81 9.62 -4.55
N SER A 243 -23.96 8.48 -3.88
CA SER A 243 -22.89 7.51 -3.60
C SER A 243 -22.48 6.68 -4.83
N MET A 244 -23.35 6.60 -5.84
CA MET A 244 -23.05 5.99 -7.13
C MET A 244 -21.91 6.73 -7.83
N VAL A 245 -20.97 5.98 -8.42
CA VAL A 245 -19.91 6.55 -9.25
C VAL A 245 -20.47 6.92 -10.62
N THR A 246 -20.42 8.21 -10.96
CA THR A 246 -20.91 8.75 -12.24
C THR A 246 -19.78 9.26 -13.14
N TYR A 247 -18.54 9.28 -12.66
CA TYR A 247 -17.40 9.85 -13.39
C TYR A 247 -16.08 9.11 -13.14
N ASN A 248 -15.30 8.86 -14.20
CA ASN A 248 -13.94 8.32 -14.13
C ASN A 248 -12.94 9.41 -14.53
N TRP A 249 -12.21 9.94 -13.55
CA TRP A 249 -11.24 11.02 -13.75
C TRP A 249 -9.83 10.46 -14.03
N ARG A 250 -9.28 10.67 -15.21
CA ARG A 250 -7.97 10.17 -15.63
C ARG A 250 -6.83 10.98 -14.99
N ILE A 251 -5.76 10.27 -14.61
CA ILE A 251 -4.48 10.88 -14.29
C ILE A 251 -3.59 10.75 -15.51
N ARG A 252 -3.15 11.87 -16.10
CA ARG A 252 -2.17 11.87 -17.20
C ARG A 252 -0.76 11.60 -16.66
N GLU A 253 0.02 10.83 -17.42
CA GLU A 253 1.39 10.41 -17.09
C GLU A 253 2.45 11.44 -17.51
N ASP A 254 2.10 12.35 -18.42
CA ASP A 254 2.92 13.46 -18.90
C ASP A 254 3.03 14.63 -17.89
N HIS A 255 2.29 14.56 -16.78
CA HIS A 255 2.15 15.59 -15.75
C HIS A 255 1.66 16.97 -16.26
N THR A 256 1.03 17.05 -17.44
CA THR A 256 0.63 18.33 -18.05
C THR A 256 -0.59 18.97 -17.40
N SER A 257 -1.39 18.22 -16.63
CA SER A 257 -2.63 18.74 -16.02
C SER A 257 -2.34 19.91 -15.05
N THR A 258 -3.18 20.94 -15.13
CA THR A 258 -3.15 22.13 -14.25
C THR A 258 -3.08 21.78 -12.76
N GLY A 259 -3.70 20.68 -12.34
CA GLY A 259 -3.66 20.20 -10.95
C GLY A 259 -2.31 19.65 -10.48
N GLN A 260 -1.39 19.34 -11.41
CA GLN A 260 -0.05 18.78 -11.15
C GLN A 260 1.03 19.88 -11.07
N GLN A 261 0.78 21.09 -11.58
CA GLN A 261 1.77 22.18 -11.71
C GLN A 261 1.89 23.09 -10.45
N LYS A 262 1.84 22.52 -9.24
CA LYS A 262 1.75 23.27 -7.96
C LYS A 262 2.99 24.12 -7.62
N ALA A 263 4.12 23.88 -8.26
CA ALA A 263 5.35 24.66 -8.10
C ALA A 263 5.37 25.95 -8.94
N ASN A 264 4.49 26.11 -9.94
CA ASN A 264 4.41 27.33 -10.74
C ASN A 264 3.76 28.47 -9.92
N ILE A 265 4.39 29.65 -9.90
CA ILE A 265 3.85 30.87 -9.27
C ILE A 265 2.52 31.27 -9.92
N GLU A 266 2.37 31.16 -11.24
CA GLU A 266 1.11 31.49 -11.93
C GLU A 266 -0.04 30.60 -11.45
N ASN A 267 0.22 29.29 -11.27
CA ASN A 267 -0.77 28.35 -10.74
C ASN A 267 -1.15 28.63 -9.27
N LEU A 268 -0.25 29.25 -8.49
CA LEU A 268 -0.55 29.76 -7.15
C LEU A 268 -1.36 31.06 -7.21
N LEU A 269 -1.02 32.00 -8.09
CA LEU A 269 -1.74 33.26 -8.27
C LEU A 269 -3.18 33.03 -8.74
N ASP A 270 -3.39 32.16 -9.73
CA ASP A 270 -4.72 31.73 -10.18
C ASP A 270 -5.51 31.11 -9.03
N ARG A 271 -4.86 30.25 -8.22
CA ARG A 271 -5.49 29.64 -7.05
C ARG A 271 -5.93 30.66 -6.01
N ILE A 272 -5.12 31.69 -5.79
CA ILE A 272 -5.44 32.80 -4.89
C ILE A 272 -6.63 33.59 -5.46
N ALA A 273 -6.56 34.03 -6.72
CA ALA A 273 -7.62 34.82 -7.36
C ALA A 273 -8.99 34.11 -7.36
N VAL A 274 -9.02 32.80 -7.67
CA VAL A 274 -10.23 31.95 -7.56
C VAL A 274 -10.78 31.90 -6.13
N LYS A 275 -9.91 31.97 -5.12
CA LYS A 275 -10.31 31.92 -3.70
C LYS A 275 -10.73 33.29 -3.15
N GLU A 276 -10.16 34.38 -3.65
CA GLU A 276 -10.66 35.74 -3.39
C GLU A 276 -12.05 35.94 -4.02
N GLU A 277 -12.29 35.48 -5.24
CA GLU A 277 -13.62 35.54 -5.85
C GLU A 277 -14.65 34.69 -5.08
N ALA A 278 -14.26 33.49 -4.64
CA ALA A 278 -15.10 32.65 -3.80
C ALA A 278 -15.34 33.26 -2.40
N HIS A 279 -14.40 34.05 -1.85
CA HIS A 279 -14.59 34.80 -0.61
C HIS A 279 -15.71 35.83 -0.76
N GLU A 280 -15.67 36.66 -1.80
CA GLU A 280 -16.69 37.69 -2.05
C GLU A 280 -18.09 37.07 -2.22
N LEU A 281 -18.21 36.01 -3.02
CA LEU A 281 -19.46 35.27 -3.20
C LEU A 281 -20.00 34.72 -1.87
N LEU A 282 -19.18 33.96 -1.15
CA LEU A 282 -19.63 33.27 0.06
C LEU A 282 -19.90 34.25 1.20
N LYS A 283 -19.15 35.36 1.29
CA LYS A 283 -19.39 36.37 2.33
C LYS A 283 -20.62 37.22 2.06
N ALA A 284 -21.04 37.35 0.79
CA ALA A 284 -22.26 38.05 0.40
C ALA A 284 -23.52 37.18 0.49
N GLU A 285 -23.44 35.89 0.16
CA GLU A 285 -24.63 35.05 -0.09
C GLU A 285 -24.76 33.80 0.80
N ALA A 286 -23.70 33.32 1.43
CA ALA A 286 -23.77 32.13 2.30
C ALA A 286 -23.96 32.50 3.78
N SER A 287 -24.38 31.53 4.60
CA SER A 287 -24.40 31.71 6.05
C SER A 287 -22.98 31.79 6.62
N ASP A 288 -22.82 32.43 7.78
CA ASP A 288 -21.52 32.47 8.47
C ASP A 288 -20.97 31.06 8.78
N PHE A 289 -21.86 30.07 9.01
CA PHE A 289 -21.44 28.68 9.23
C PHE A 289 -20.85 28.04 7.96
N VAL A 290 -21.51 28.20 6.81
CA VAL A 290 -20.99 27.74 5.52
C VAL A 290 -19.68 28.44 5.18
N TYR A 291 -19.60 29.75 5.43
CA TYR A 291 -18.38 30.54 5.24
C TYR A 291 -17.22 30.04 6.12
N ASP A 292 -17.45 29.78 7.41
CA ASP A 292 -16.46 29.21 8.32
C ASP A 292 -15.92 27.85 7.82
N VAL A 293 -16.82 26.96 7.35
CA VAL A 293 -16.45 25.64 6.79
C VAL A 293 -15.60 25.81 5.51
N TRP A 294 -15.88 26.82 4.69
CA TRP A 294 -15.07 27.12 3.51
C TRP A 294 -13.69 27.68 3.85
N VAL A 295 -13.58 28.59 4.83
CA VAL A 295 -12.27 29.09 5.32
C VAL A 295 -11.44 27.94 5.89
N ALA A 296 -12.06 27.07 6.71
CA ALA A 296 -11.42 25.88 7.24
C ALA A 296 -10.89 24.97 6.13
N ARG A 297 -11.70 24.69 5.11
CA ARG A 297 -11.29 23.91 3.92
C ARG A 297 -10.10 24.53 3.19
N CYS A 298 -10.04 25.85 3.08
CA CYS A 298 -8.94 26.53 2.40
C CYS A 298 -7.58 26.25 3.07
N LEU A 299 -7.54 26.31 4.41
CA LEU A 299 -6.36 26.00 5.24
C LEU A 299 -6.02 24.49 5.25
N GLU A 300 -7.06 23.65 5.37
CA GLU A 300 -6.97 22.19 5.49
C GLU A 300 -6.56 21.49 4.18
N VAL A 301 -7.16 21.90 3.04
CA VAL A 301 -7.12 21.16 1.77
C VAL A 301 -6.55 21.98 0.61
N ASP A 302 -6.99 23.23 0.42
CA ASP A 302 -6.70 23.93 -0.84
C ASP A 302 -5.26 24.44 -0.96
N PHE A 303 -4.72 25.03 0.10
CA PHE A 303 -3.34 25.54 0.13
C PHE A 303 -2.32 24.52 0.63
N ALA A 304 -2.78 23.42 1.24
CA ALA A 304 -1.92 22.35 1.76
C ALA A 304 -0.89 21.79 0.73
N PRO A 305 -1.23 21.56 -0.55
CA PRO A 305 -0.26 21.13 -1.56
C PRO A 305 0.78 22.20 -1.90
N TYR A 306 0.41 23.48 -1.85
CA TYR A 306 1.32 24.60 -2.14
C TYR A 306 2.30 24.82 -0.98
N ALA A 307 1.85 24.66 0.27
CA ALA A 307 2.72 24.69 1.45
C ALA A 307 3.83 23.63 1.38
N ALA A 308 3.52 22.43 0.87
CA ALA A 308 4.52 21.38 0.66
C ALA A 308 5.54 21.73 -0.43
N GLN A 309 5.16 22.47 -1.48
CA GLN A 309 6.10 22.98 -2.50
C GLN A 309 6.93 24.16 -1.99
N GLY A 310 6.40 24.97 -1.06
CA GLY A 310 7.08 26.14 -0.49
C GLY A 310 8.42 25.82 0.18
N LEU A 311 8.58 24.61 0.72
CA LEU A 311 9.84 24.09 1.27
C LEU A 311 11.00 24.11 0.26
N ASP A 312 10.70 24.06 -1.04
CA ASP A 312 11.68 23.95 -2.13
C ASP A 312 11.59 25.10 -3.13
N ALA A 313 10.55 25.93 -3.02
CA ALA A 313 10.34 27.10 -3.86
C ALA A 313 11.22 28.29 -3.44
N ASN A 314 11.36 29.24 -4.37
CA ASN A 314 12.12 30.48 -4.15
C ASN A 314 11.41 31.43 -3.16
N GLU A 315 12.14 32.46 -2.72
CA GLU A 315 11.65 33.46 -1.76
C GLU A 315 10.36 34.17 -2.25
N ALA A 316 10.23 34.45 -3.55
CA ALA A 316 9.03 35.11 -4.10
C ALA A 316 7.77 34.24 -3.93
N TYR A 317 7.85 32.94 -4.24
CA TYR A 317 6.75 31.98 -4.01
C TYR A 317 6.41 31.89 -2.52
N ARG A 318 7.43 31.76 -1.66
CA ARG A 318 7.29 31.70 -0.20
C ARG A 318 6.60 32.95 0.35
N ASN A 319 6.95 34.14 -0.14
CA ASN A 319 6.36 35.42 0.28
C ASN A 319 4.90 35.57 -0.16
N ILE A 320 4.56 35.18 -1.39
CA ILE A 320 3.17 35.15 -1.90
C ILE A 320 2.32 34.17 -1.08
N LEU A 321 2.82 32.97 -0.83
CA LEU A 321 2.08 31.95 -0.09
C LEU A 321 1.95 32.31 1.40
N GLY A 322 2.97 32.89 2.02
CA GLY A 322 2.90 33.40 3.39
C GLY A 322 1.90 34.55 3.54
N ALA A 323 1.84 35.47 2.58
CA ALA A 323 0.80 36.52 2.55
C ALA A 323 -0.61 35.91 2.43
N THR A 324 -0.77 34.91 1.57
CA THR A 324 -2.04 34.17 1.40
C THR A 324 -2.47 33.50 2.71
N TYR A 325 -1.56 32.79 3.37
CA TYR A 325 -1.85 32.14 4.65
C TYR A 325 -2.21 33.16 5.73
N ARG A 326 -1.53 34.31 5.84
CA ARG A 326 -1.94 35.40 6.74
C ARG A 326 -3.40 35.83 6.50
N THR A 327 -3.77 36.12 5.25
CA THR A 327 -5.15 36.49 4.89
C THR A 327 -6.18 35.44 5.28
N PHE A 328 -5.89 34.14 5.10
CA PHE A 328 -6.81 33.07 5.50
C PHE A 328 -6.83 32.78 7.00
N CYS A 329 -5.73 32.98 7.72
CA CYS A 329 -5.68 32.95 9.19
C CYS A 329 -6.50 34.11 9.79
N ASP A 330 -6.36 35.33 9.25
CA ASP A 330 -7.11 36.52 9.69
C ASP A 330 -8.63 36.38 9.43
N ARG A 331 -9.02 35.63 8.38
CA ARG A 331 -10.42 35.29 8.06
C ARG A 331 -11.01 34.19 8.94
N ALA A 332 -10.18 33.42 9.66
CA ALA A 332 -10.63 32.25 10.40
C ALA A 332 -11.17 32.63 11.80
N THR A 333 -12.48 32.47 11.98
CA THR A 333 -13.13 32.57 13.30
C THR A 333 -12.70 31.41 14.21
N GLU A 334 -13.03 31.48 15.51
CA GLU A 334 -12.83 30.34 16.43
C GLU A 334 -13.52 29.06 15.91
N ARG A 335 -14.70 29.19 15.27
CA ARG A 335 -15.41 28.06 14.66
C ARG A 335 -14.68 27.51 13.44
N ALA A 336 -14.19 28.38 12.56
CA ALA A 336 -13.39 27.95 11.41
C ALA A 336 -12.12 27.21 11.87
N TRP A 337 -11.44 27.72 12.90
CA TRP A 337 -10.29 27.03 13.49
C TRP A 337 -10.66 25.68 14.10
N ASP A 338 -11.72 25.56 14.90
CA ASP A 338 -12.12 24.29 15.51
C ASP A 338 -12.48 23.19 14.47
N LEU A 339 -12.66 23.53 13.18
CA LEU A 339 -12.86 22.58 12.07
C LEU A 339 -11.57 22.11 11.36
N VAL A 340 -10.44 22.81 11.52
CA VAL A 340 -9.15 22.49 10.87
C VAL A 340 -8.33 21.56 11.76
N ARG A 341 -7.68 20.53 11.20
CA ARG A 341 -6.83 19.61 11.99
C ARG A 341 -5.57 20.30 12.52
N VAL A 342 -4.99 19.79 13.61
CA VAL A 342 -3.83 20.42 14.27
C VAL A 342 -2.63 20.60 13.33
N TYR A 343 -2.30 19.62 12.47
CA TYR A 343 -1.17 19.79 11.56
C TYR A 343 -1.37 20.94 10.53
N PRO A 344 -2.49 21.01 9.78
CA PRO A 344 -2.77 22.17 8.93
C PRO A 344 -2.86 23.52 9.68
N LYS A 345 -3.36 23.56 10.93
CA LYS A 345 -3.29 24.75 11.81
C LYS A 345 -1.85 25.22 12.01
N VAL A 346 -1.00 24.34 12.55
CA VAL A 346 0.40 24.63 12.86
C VAL A 346 1.16 25.03 11.60
N ARG A 347 1.06 24.26 10.52
CA ARG A 347 1.71 24.59 9.25
C ARG A 347 1.22 25.92 8.67
N GLY A 348 -0.08 26.19 8.74
CA GLY A 348 -0.65 27.44 8.23
C GLY A 348 -0.10 28.67 8.96
N GLN A 349 0.00 28.59 10.29
CA GLN A 349 0.63 29.63 11.11
C GLN A 349 2.11 29.83 10.79
N LEU A 350 2.89 28.76 10.71
CA LEU A 350 4.33 28.85 10.43
C LEU A 350 4.62 29.38 9.01
N VAL A 351 3.79 29.03 8.02
CA VAL A 351 3.86 29.62 6.67
C VAL A 351 3.44 31.09 6.68
N ALA A 352 2.41 31.47 7.45
CA ALA A 352 1.99 32.86 7.64
C ALA A 352 3.09 33.73 8.29
N GLU A 353 3.87 33.15 9.20
CA GLU A 353 5.04 33.78 9.85
C GLU A 353 6.32 33.73 8.99
N GLY A 354 6.35 32.93 7.92
CA GLY A 354 7.53 32.75 7.06
C GLY A 354 8.62 31.84 7.64
N ARG A 355 8.28 31.02 8.64
CA ARG A 355 9.20 30.15 9.39
C ARG A 355 9.41 28.81 8.69
N TRP A 356 10.07 28.83 7.54
CA TRP A 356 10.14 27.66 6.65
C TRP A 356 10.91 26.46 7.22
N ASP A 357 11.89 26.69 8.09
CA ASP A 357 12.61 25.60 8.77
C ASP A 357 11.68 24.88 9.78
N ASP A 358 10.92 25.66 10.57
CA ASP A 358 9.88 25.12 11.46
C ASP A 358 8.74 24.42 10.68
N VAL A 359 8.44 24.84 9.44
CA VAL A 359 7.50 24.12 8.55
C VAL A 359 8.04 22.75 8.16
N GLU A 360 9.35 22.61 7.92
CA GLU A 360 10.00 21.33 7.64
C GLU A 360 9.94 20.43 8.89
N ASP A 361 10.33 20.94 10.06
CA ASP A 361 10.30 20.22 11.33
C ASP A 361 8.88 19.78 11.73
N ALA A 362 7.89 20.67 11.64
CA ALA A 362 6.49 20.32 11.88
C ALA A 362 6.00 19.25 10.90
N THR A 363 6.35 19.34 9.62
CA THR A 363 6.01 18.33 8.61
C THR A 363 6.62 16.97 8.97
N ASN A 364 7.89 16.94 9.36
CA ASN A 364 8.62 15.72 9.74
C ASN A 364 8.01 15.09 11.00
N TYR A 365 7.74 15.90 12.03
CA TYR A 365 7.06 15.45 13.24
C TYR A 365 5.68 14.86 12.92
N PHE A 366 4.81 15.61 12.24
CA PHE A 366 3.44 15.16 11.96
C PHE A 366 3.38 13.94 11.01
N LEU A 367 4.37 13.75 10.13
CA LEU A 367 4.51 12.49 9.38
C LEU A 367 4.86 11.31 10.28
N SER A 368 5.77 11.50 11.25
CA SER A 368 6.18 10.45 12.20
C SER A 368 5.05 9.98 13.11
N VAL A 369 4.11 10.88 13.45
CA VAL A 369 2.93 10.57 14.29
C VAL A 369 1.66 10.25 13.47
N HIS A 370 1.77 9.99 12.17
CA HIS A 370 0.64 9.70 11.27
C HIS A 370 -0.48 10.78 11.25
N GLN A 371 -0.10 12.05 11.40
CA GLN A 371 -0.97 13.23 11.48
C GLN A 371 -1.96 13.24 12.66
N VAL A 372 -1.83 12.32 13.62
CA VAL A 372 -2.57 12.34 14.89
C VAL A 372 -1.54 12.48 16.00
N PRO A 373 -1.34 13.65 16.62
CA PRO A 373 -0.39 13.80 17.71
C PRO A 373 -0.89 13.10 18.99
N PRO A 374 -0.01 12.88 19.99
CA PRO A 374 -0.43 12.69 21.38
C PRO A 374 -1.34 13.84 21.83
N THR A 375 -2.22 13.59 22.80
CA THR A 375 -3.16 14.61 23.29
C THR A 375 -3.31 14.60 24.81
N LYS A 376 -3.92 15.66 25.32
CA LYS A 376 -4.34 15.81 26.72
C LYS A 376 -5.63 16.62 26.80
N VAL A 377 -6.37 16.47 27.90
CA VAL A 377 -7.56 17.26 28.18
C VAL A 377 -7.18 18.52 28.97
N VAL A 378 -7.58 19.69 28.47
CA VAL A 378 -7.43 21.00 29.13
C VAL A 378 -8.78 21.71 29.09
N ASP A 379 -9.29 22.13 30.25
CA ASP A 379 -10.59 22.80 30.41
C ASP A 379 -11.75 22.08 29.70
N GLY A 380 -11.75 20.73 29.75
CA GLY A 380 -12.76 19.88 29.11
C GLY A 380 -12.68 19.86 27.57
N ARG A 381 -11.60 20.36 26.96
CA ARG A 381 -11.33 20.28 25.53
C ARG A 381 -10.08 19.44 25.26
N LEU A 382 -10.07 18.74 24.13
CA LEU A 382 -8.92 17.95 23.71
C LEU A 382 -7.91 18.82 22.96
N VAL A 383 -6.65 18.78 23.39
CA VAL A 383 -5.54 19.51 22.76
C VAL A 383 -4.36 18.58 22.47
N ALA A 384 -3.65 18.83 21.37
CA ALA A 384 -2.41 18.16 21.05
C ALA A 384 -1.33 18.47 22.09
N ASP A 385 -0.59 17.44 22.50
CA ASP A 385 0.54 17.53 23.42
C ASP A 385 1.84 17.36 22.62
N LEU A 386 2.31 18.46 22.05
CA LEU A 386 3.51 18.49 21.21
C LEU A 386 4.79 18.42 22.08
N PRO A 387 5.81 17.65 21.69
CA PRO A 387 7.07 17.57 22.43
C PRO A 387 7.73 18.95 22.61
N THR A 388 8.22 19.22 23.82
CA THR A 388 8.77 20.52 24.21
C THR A 388 10.20 20.75 23.69
N ASP A 389 10.86 19.74 23.14
CA ASP A 389 12.14 19.84 22.43
C ASP A 389 12.00 20.39 21.00
N LEU A 390 10.79 20.36 20.42
CA LEU A 390 10.50 21.03 19.14
C LEU A 390 10.47 22.56 19.33
N PRO A 391 11.32 23.36 18.65
CA PRO A 391 11.37 24.80 18.84
C PRO A 391 10.03 25.50 18.58
N PHE A 392 9.41 25.22 17.42
CA PHE A 392 8.12 25.79 17.04
C PHE A 392 7.00 25.52 18.07
N ALA A 393 7.02 24.38 18.76
CA ALA A 393 5.94 23.97 19.66
C ALA A 393 5.80 24.90 20.88
N ARG A 394 6.87 25.60 21.27
CA ARG A 394 6.89 26.49 22.44
C ARG A 394 6.18 27.83 22.22
N GLU A 395 5.99 28.23 20.97
CA GLU A 395 5.54 29.57 20.58
C GLU A 395 4.13 29.59 19.98
N LEU A 396 3.54 28.41 19.72
CA LEU A 396 2.22 28.28 19.12
C LEU A 396 1.09 28.75 20.06
N PRO A 397 0.15 29.59 19.58
CA PRO A 397 -1.09 29.89 20.30
C PRO A 397 -1.90 28.64 20.64
N ALA A 398 -2.36 28.53 21.89
CA ALA A 398 -3.04 27.33 22.41
C ALA A 398 -4.31 26.91 21.63
N HIS A 399 -4.98 27.84 20.94
CA HIS A 399 -6.15 27.52 20.11
C HIS A 399 -5.78 26.69 18.86
N LEU A 400 -4.55 26.81 18.34
CA LEU A 400 -4.04 25.99 17.23
C LEU A 400 -3.71 24.55 17.64
N LEU A 401 -3.68 24.25 18.94
CA LEU A 401 -3.47 22.90 19.45
C LEU A 401 -4.79 22.15 19.71
N ARG A 402 -5.95 22.80 19.63
CA ARG A 402 -7.25 22.14 19.81
C ARG A 402 -7.52 21.14 18.69
N MET A 403 -7.88 19.92 19.06
CA MET A 403 -8.21 18.85 18.11
C MET A 403 -9.53 19.13 17.40
N ALA A 404 -9.58 18.96 16.08
CA ALA A 404 -10.83 19.07 15.32
C ALA A 404 -11.71 17.80 15.46
N PRO A 405 -13.04 17.89 15.30
CA PRO A 405 -13.92 16.72 15.30
C PRO A 405 -13.59 15.65 14.26
N LEU A 406 -12.87 16.01 13.18
CA LEU A 406 -12.43 15.07 12.13
C LEU A 406 -11.28 14.13 12.58
N GLU A 407 -10.57 14.51 13.64
CA GLU A 407 -9.49 13.74 14.27
C GLU A 407 -9.88 13.23 15.67
N ALA A 408 -10.80 13.92 16.36
CA ALA A 408 -11.33 13.58 17.67
C ALA A 408 -12.77 13.01 17.58
N HIS A 409 -12.92 11.77 17.13
CA HIS A 409 -14.22 11.10 16.97
C HIS A 409 -14.28 9.68 17.54
N PHE A 410 -15.51 9.14 17.63
CA PHE A 410 -15.78 7.76 18.03
C PHE A 410 -15.34 6.75 16.94
N GLU A 411 -14.59 5.72 17.32
CA GLU A 411 -14.32 4.57 16.48
C GLU A 411 -14.78 3.29 17.18
N GLY A 412 -15.73 2.57 16.57
CA GLY A 412 -16.22 1.28 17.04
C GLY A 412 -15.99 0.17 16.02
N VAL A 413 -15.44 -0.95 16.48
CA VAL A 413 -15.25 -2.20 15.73
C VAL A 413 -16.05 -3.33 16.37
N VAL A 414 -16.82 -4.06 15.56
CA VAL A 414 -17.27 -5.41 15.91
C VAL A 414 -16.21 -6.37 15.37
N GLN A 415 -15.49 -7.03 16.28
CA GLN A 415 -14.40 -7.94 15.94
C GLN A 415 -14.97 -9.34 15.65
N LYS A 416 -15.78 -9.88 16.57
CA LYS A 416 -16.33 -11.23 16.50
C LYS A 416 -17.86 -11.24 16.57
N VAL A 417 -18.48 -12.13 15.81
CA VAL A 417 -19.92 -12.36 15.76
C VAL A 417 -20.17 -13.87 15.86
N ALA A 418 -20.34 -14.36 17.08
CA ALA A 418 -20.67 -15.76 17.34
C ALA A 418 -22.19 -15.95 17.40
N LEU A 419 -22.72 -16.85 16.56
CA LEU A 419 -24.16 -17.14 16.48
C LEU A 419 -24.45 -18.44 17.24
N HIS A 420 -25.18 -18.33 18.34
CA HIS A 420 -25.64 -19.46 19.15
C HIS A 420 -27.05 -19.88 18.74
N ALA A 421 -27.64 -20.84 19.45
CA ALA A 421 -28.98 -21.35 19.14
C ALA A 421 -30.11 -20.33 19.42
N ASP A 422 -29.92 -19.46 20.42
CA ASP A 422 -30.94 -18.55 20.98
C ASP A 422 -30.51 -17.08 21.07
N ARG A 423 -29.24 -16.78 20.76
CA ARG A 423 -28.63 -15.44 20.89
C ARG A 423 -27.43 -15.26 19.96
N VAL A 424 -27.04 -14.01 19.74
CA VAL A 424 -25.75 -13.64 19.11
C VAL A 424 -24.84 -12.98 20.14
N THR A 425 -23.58 -13.40 20.18
CA THR A 425 -22.54 -12.78 20.99
C THR A 425 -21.69 -11.90 20.10
N LEU A 426 -21.61 -10.62 20.43
CA LEU A 426 -20.76 -9.65 19.78
C LEU A 426 -19.56 -9.39 20.68
N THR A 427 -18.34 -9.52 20.15
CA THR A 427 -17.11 -9.06 20.82
C THR A 427 -16.46 -8.00 19.95
N GLY A 428 -15.96 -6.94 20.54
CA GLY A 428 -15.43 -5.80 19.80
C GLY A 428 -14.69 -4.84 20.72
N TRP A 429 -14.32 -3.69 20.16
CA TRP A 429 -13.73 -2.60 20.92
C TRP A 429 -14.24 -1.26 20.39
N MET A 430 -14.23 -0.25 21.26
CA MET A 430 -14.56 1.12 20.90
C MET A 430 -13.63 2.11 21.61
N ARG A 431 -13.34 3.22 20.94
CA ARG A 431 -12.44 4.26 21.45
C ARG A 431 -12.83 5.65 21.00
N HIS A 432 -12.32 6.64 21.73
CA HIS A 432 -12.16 7.98 21.20
C HIS A 432 -10.82 8.05 20.46
N ARG A 433 -10.83 8.31 19.15
CA ARG A 433 -9.67 8.17 18.24
C ARG A 433 -8.36 8.81 18.75
N SER A 434 -8.45 9.96 19.39
CA SER A 434 -7.29 10.74 19.84
C SER A 434 -6.95 10.62 21.33
N LEU A 435 -7.65 9.80 22.12
CA LEU A 435 -7.38 9.64 23.56
C LEU A 435 -6.73 8.28 23.83
N ASP A 436 -5.76 8.26 24.75
CA ASP A 436 -5.08 7.04 25.17
C ASP A 436 -5.83 6.34 26.30
N ILE A 437 -6.31 5.12 26.05
CA ILE A 437 -7.13 4.36 27.00
C ILE A 437 -6.22 3.53 27.92
N THR A 438 -5.53 4.23 28.83
CA THR A 438 -4.58 3.64 29.80
C THR A 438 -5.26 2.92 30.97
N GLU A 439 -6.46 3.36 31.34
CA GLU A 439 -7.35 2.78 32.36
C GLU A 439 -8.68 2.32 31.75
N ALA A 440 -9.50 1.59 32.50
CA ALA A 440 -10.80 1.11 32.02
C ALA A 440 -11.78 2.29 31.76
N PRO A 441 -12.21 2.54 30.51
CA PRO A 441 -13.13 3.64 30.19
C PRO A 441 -14.57 3.28 30.57
N ALA A 442 -15.43 4.29 30.71
CA ALA A 442 -16.87 4.01 30.80
C ALA A 442 -17.42 3.74 29.40
N LEU A 443 -18.15 2.62 29.24
CA LEU A 443 -18.72 2.15 27.98
C LEU A 443 -20.24 2.09 28.07
N SER A 444 -20.94 2.41 26.99
CA SER A 444 -22.36 2.04 26.81
C SER A 444 -22.59 1.46 25.41
N LEU A 445 -23.60 0.60 25.28
CA LEU A 445 -24.04 0.01 24.03
C LEU A 445 -25.56 0.03 23.92
N SER A 446 -26.07 0.19 22.70
CA SER A 446 -27.49 0.00 22.43
C SER A 446 -27.73 -0.50 21.00
N LEU A 447 -28.87 -1.16 20.81
CA LEU A 447 -29.41 -1.50 19.48
C LEU A 447 -30.53 -0.54 19.13
N ARG A 448 -30.45 0.07 17.94
CA ARG A 448 -31.47 0.97 17.41
C ARG A 448 -32.18 0.39 16.19
N SER A 449 -33.50 0.46 16.15
CA SER A 449 -34.34 0.15 14.98
C SER A 449 -35.43 1.21 14.83
N GLY A 450 -35.24 2.14 13.89
CA GLY A 450 -36.06 3.34 13.77
C GLY A 450 -35.98 4.20 15.04
N ASP A 451 -37.14 4.38 15.69
CA ASP A 451 -37.28 5.11 16.96
C ASP A 451 -37.17 4.20 18.20
N ARG A 452 -37.05 2.88 18.02
CA ARG A 452 -36.81 1.94 19.12
C ARG A 452 -35.31 1.90 19.43
N THR A 453 -34.97 2.09 20.70
CA THR A 453 -33.63 1.83 21.25
C THR A 453 -33.76 0.79 22.36
N VAL A 454 -32.83 -0.16 22.41
CA VAL A 454 -32.69 -1.14 23.48
C VAL A 454 -31.25 -1.06 23.98
N ASP A 455 -31.07 -0.63 25.21
CA ASP A 455 -29.76 -0.59 25.84
C ASP A 455 -29.26 -2.02 26.11
N LEU A 456 -27.95 -2.21 25.99
CA LEU A 456 -27.30 -3.49 26.24
C LEU A 456 -26.27 -3.32 27.37
N GLU A 457 -26.07 -4.39 28.15
CA GLU A 457 -25.08 -4.46 29.23
C GLU A 457 -23.80 -5.16 28.73
N PRO A 458 -22.74 -4.44 28.33
CA PRO A 458 -21.47 -5.05 27.94
C PRO A 458 -20.67 -5.58 29.14
N GLU A 459 -20.16 -6.79 29.02
CA GLU A 459 -18.98 -7.24 29.76
C GLU A 459 -17.77 -6.47 29.22
N GLN A 460 -17.11 -5.67 30.07
CA GLN A 460 -15.90 -4.94 29.68
C GLN A 460 -14.69 -5.89 29.62
N LEU A 461 -13.92 -5.79 28.54
CA LEU A 461 -12.76 -6.64 28.27
C LEU A 461 -11.50 -5.81 28.00
N THR A 462 -10.34 -6.41 28.23
CA THR A 462 -9.10 -5.97 27.59
C THR A 462 -8.82 -6.90 26.41
N ILE A 463 -8.67 -6.34 25.20
CA ILE A 463 -8.39 -7.05 23.95
C ILE A 463 -7.06 -6.51 23.40
N PRO A 464 -5.90 -7.08 23.78
CA PRO A 464 -4.59 -6.54 23.39
C PRO A 464 -4.39 -6.48 21.87
N GLU A 465 -4.99 -7.41 21.13
CA GLU A 465 -4.89 -7.45 19.67
C GLU A 465 -5.57 -6.24 19.01
N ALA A 466 -6.40 -5.47 19.73
CA ALA A 466 -6.96 -4.21 19.24
C ALA A 466 -5.86 -3.26 18.72
N GLU A 467 -4.70 -3.20 19.38
CA GLU A 467 -3.59 -2.32 18.99
C GLU A 467 -2.96 -2.69 17.63
N LEU A 468 -3.05 -3.96 17.23
CA LEU A 468 -2.59 -4.42 15.92
C LEU A 468 -3.44 -3.86 14.77
N TRP A 469 -4.75 -3.72 14.97
CA TRP A 469 -5.66 -3.23 13.94
C TRP A 469 -5.90 -1.71 14.04
N ALA A 470 -5.85 -1.16 15.25
CA ALA A 470 -6.15 0.24 15.50
C ALA A 470 -5.06 1.20 15.02
N GLN A 471 -3.80 0.72 14.89
CA GLN A 471 -2.71 1.35 14.12
C GLN A 471 -2.38 2.81 14.46
N LEU A 472 -2.71 3.28 15.68
CA LEU A 472 -2.29 4.58 16.20
C LEU A 472 -1.14 4.40 17.21
N PRO A 473 -0.06 5.21 17.17
CA PRO A 473 1.07 5.02 18.08
C PRO A 473 0.86 5.57 19.49
N HIS A 474 -0.08 6.50 19.71
CA HIS A 474 -0.21 7.25 20.98
C HIS A 474 -1.65 7.27 21.53
N ALA A 475 -2.53 6.42 21.01
CA ALA A 475 -3.92 6.29 21.45
C ALA A 475 -4.31 4.81 21.51
N GLY A 476 -3.93 4.17 22.62
CA GLY A 476 -4.25 2.78 22.93
C GLY A 476 -5.75 2.60 23.13
N CYS A 477 -6.21 1.39 22.87
CA CYS A 477 -7.63 1.04 22.78
C CYS A 477 -8.00 -0.34 23.32
N ALA A 478 -7.03 -1.18 23.70
CA ALA A 478 -7.24 -2.53 24.18
C ALA A 478 -8.26 -2.61 25.33
N ARG A 479 -8.24 -1.66 26.27
CA ARG A 479 -9.18 -1.58 27.41
C ARG A 479 -10.58 -1.06 27.04
N GLY A 480 -10.76 -0.55 25.83
CA GLY A 480 -12.08 -0.24 25.24
C GLY A 480 -12.81 -1.48 24.69
N GLY A 481 -12.31 -2.68 25.00
CA GLY A 481 -12.91 -3.94 24.61
C GLY A 481 -14.23 -4.23 25.31
N PHE A 482 -15.11 -4.95 24.64
CA PHE A 482 -16.39 -5.41 25.19
C PHE A 482 -16.80 -6.77 24.62
N ARG A 483 -17.62 -7.49 25.37
CA ARG A 483 -18.48 -8.58 24.90
C ARG A 483 -19.91 -8.28 25.30
N VAL A 484 -20.87 -8.61 24.43
CA VAL A 484 -22.29 -8.44 24.73
C VAL A 484 -23.11 -9.55 24.08
N GLU A 485 -24.06 -10.12 24.82
CA GLU A 485 -24.99 -11.12 24.33
C GLU A 485 -26.34 -10.45 23.96
N VAL A 486 -26.86 -10.76 22.78
CA VAL A 486 -28.15 -10.25 22.27
C VAL A 486 -29.09 -11.44 22.02
N PRO A 487 -30.08 -11.68 22.89
CA PRO A 487 -31.10 -12.70 22.68
C PRO A 487 -31.88 -12.50 21.37
N PHE A 488 -32.16 -13.58 20.64
CA PHE A 488 -32.94 -13.51 19.40
C PHE A 488 -34.38 -13.04 19.63
N THR A 489 -34.90 -13.17 20.85
CA THR A 489 -36.21 -12.62 21.24
C THR A 489 -36.29 -11.09 21.12
N LEU A 490 -35.18 -10.36 21.32
CA LEU A 490 -35.12 -8.91 21.09
C LEU A 490 -35.20 -8.56 19.59
N LEU A 491 -34.74 -9.47 18.73
CA LEU A 491 -34.61 -9.27 17.29
C LEU A 491 -35.84 -9.76 16.50
N ALA A 492 -36.64 -10.67 17.09
CA ALA A 492 -37.75 -11.36 16.42
C ALA A 492 -38.95 -10.46 16.05
N ASP A 493 -39.17 -9.37 16.77
CA ASP A 493 -40.31 -8.45 16.56
C ASP A 493 -40.12 -7.46 15.39
N GLY A 494 -38.97 -7.46 14.71
CA GLY A 494 -38.59 -6.45 13.73
C GLY A 494 -38.67 -6.92 12.28
N SER A 495 -39.51 -6.26 11.46
CA SER A 495 -39.33 -6.27 9.99
C SER A 495 -38.20 -5.33 9.54
N ALA A 496 -37.85 -4.35 10.39
CA ALA A 496 -36.72 -3.45 10.23
C ALA A 496 -35.45 -4.02 10.91
N PRO A 497 -34.25 -3.75 10.38
CA PRO A 497 -33.00 -4.14 11.02
C PRO A 497 -32.72 -3.37 12.32
N TRP A 498 -31.86 -3.93 13.15
CA TRP A 498 -31.26 -3.29 14.32
C TRP A 498 -29.82 -2.89 14.03
N HIS A 499 -29.37 -1.74 14.52
CA HIS A 499 -28.01 -1.24 14.33
C HIS A 499 -27.32 -0.98 15.67
N LEU A 500 -26.05 -1.37 15.78
CA LEU A 500 -25.26 -1.21 17.01
C LEU A 500 -24.76 0.24 17.13
N GLN A 501 -25.04 0.85 18.27
CA GLN A 501 -24.50 2.14 18.70
C GLN A 501 -23.69 1.95 19.98
N GLY A 502 -22.71 2.82 20.22
CA GLY A 502 -21.96 2.82 21.47
C GLY A 502 -21.50 4.21 21.88
N SER A 503 -21.11 4.35 23.14
CA SER A 503 -20.38 5.50 23.66
C SER A 503 -19.18 5.06 24.49
N VAL A 504 -18.14 5.88 24.46
CA VAL A 504 -16.93 5.71 25.27
C VAL A 504 -16.56 7.03 25.92
N THR A 505 -16.30 7.00 27.23
CA THR A 505 -15.86 8.15 28.01
C THR A 505 -14.45 7.91 28.56
N VAL A 506 -13.53 8.82 28.23
CA VAL A 506 -12.13 8.84 28.68
C VAL A 506 -11.82 10.25 29.14
N ASP A 507 -11.23 10.43 30.33
CA ASP A 507 -10.87 11.74 30.89
C ASP A 507 -12.00 12.79 30.87
N GLY A 508 -13.24 12.34 31.05
CA GLY A 508 -14.45 13.18 31.00
C GLY A 508 -14.94 13.54 29.59
N ILE A 509 -14.19 13.20 28.53
CA ILE A 509 -14.60 13.36 27.14
C ILE A 509 -15.39 12.12 26.71
N THR A 510 -16.67 12.32 26.36
CA THR A 510 -17.53 11.27 25.80
C THR A 510 -17.64 11.43 24.29
N SER A 511 -17.37 10.35 23.55
CA SER A 511 -17.78 10.24 22.14
C SER A 511 -18.72 9.07 21.93
N SER A 512 -19.64 9.21 20.98
CA SER A 512 -20.65 8.20 20.66
C SER A 512 -20.83 8.06 19.16
N GLY A 513 -21.22 6.87 18.69
CA GLY A 513 -21.50 6.65 17.28
C GLY A 513 -21.81 5.21 16.92
N ALA A 514 -21.91 4.96 15.62
CA ALA A 514 -22.14 3.66 15.05
C ALA A 514 -20.83 2.90 14.79
N PHE A 515 -20.92 1.58 14.81
CA PHE A 515 -19.80 0.69 14.52
C PHE A 515 -19.57 0.61 13.01
N HIS A 516 -18.66 1.41 12.46
CA HIS A 516 -18.36 1.47 11.02
C HIS A 516 -17.07 0.74 10.61
N TYR A 517 -16.18 0.44 11.54
CA TYR A 517 -14.85 -0.05 11.22
C TYR A 517 -14.84 -1.57 11.07
N ARG A 518 -14.36 -2.03 9.91
CA ARG A 518 -14.24 -3.44 9.52
C ARG A 518 -12.79 -3.87 9.52
N ILE A 519 -12.51 -5.04 10.08
CA ILE A 519 -11.18 -5.66 10.08
C ILE A 519 -11.24 -6.88 9.15
N PRO A 520 -10.58 -6.88 7.98
CA PRO A 520 -10.52 -8.05 7.12
C PRO A 520 -10.00 -9.28 7.88
N GLY A 521 -10.60 -10.45 7.63
CA GLY A 521 -10.22 -11.69 8.31
C GLY A 521 -11.01 -11.99 9.59
N THR A 522 -11.92 -11.12 10.03
CA THR A 522 -12.72 -11.36 11.24
C THR A 522 -14.15 -11.79 10.96
N SER A 523 -14.79 -12.43 11.95
CA SER A 523 -16.20 -12.79 11.84
C SER A 523 -17.15 -11.59 11.95
N GLY A 524 -16.67 -10.44 12.47
CA GLY A 524 -17.34 -9.15 12.34
C GLY A 524 -17.33 -8.58 10.91
N ASP A 525 -16.27 -8.81 10.14
CA ASP A 525 -16.20 -8.41 8.72
C ASP A 525 -17.01 -9.31 7.78
N GLN A 526 -17.01 -10.62 8.06
CA GLN A 526 -17.80 -11.64 7.35
C GLN A 526 -18.86 -12.30 8.25
N PRO A 527 -19.86 -11.54 8.75
CA PRO A 527 -20.84 -12.05 9.70
C PRO A 527 -21.66 -13.20 9.11
N GLY A 528 -21.81 -14.25 9.92
CA GLY A 528 -22.59 -15.43 9.57
C GLY A 528 -24.11 -15.19 9.55
N SER A 529 -24.83 -16.28 9.30
CA SER A 529 -26.27 -16.37 9.56
C SER A 529 -26.59 -17.70 10.23
N GLY A 530 -27.54 -17.69 11.16
CA GLY A 530 -27.84 -18.80 12.07
C GLY A 530 -29.03 -18.43 12.96
N GLY A 531 -29.80 -19.42 13.42
CA GLY A 531 -30.95 -19.19 14.31
C GLY A 531 -32.07 -18.28 13.76
N GLY A 532 -32.07 -17.99 12.46
CA GLY A 532 -33.00 -17.02 11.85
C GLY A 532 -32.51 -15.56 11.91
N ILE A 533 -31.26 -15.32 12.30
CA ILE A 533 -30.61 -13.99 12.34
C ILE A 533 -29.40 -13.97 11.40
N ALA A 534 -29.08 -12.80 10.86
CA ALA A 534 -27.83 -12.52 10.17
C ALA A 534 -27.27 -11.15 10.58
N GLY A 535 -25.95 -11.08 10.76
CA GLY A 535 -25.25 -9.80 10.81
C GLY A 535 -25.07 -9.23 9.40
N PHE A 536 -25.00 -7.90 9.29
CA PHE A 536 -24.76 -7.21 8.02
C PHE A 536 -24.15 -5.83 8.26
N TRP A 537 -23.68 -5.20 7.18
CA TRP A 537 -23.07 -3.88 7.20
C TRP A 537 -23.92 -2.88 6.41
N ASP A 538 -24.28 -1.77 7.06
CA ASP A 538 -24.91 -0.62 6.43
C ASP A 538 -23.91 0.54 6.30
N PRO A 539 -23.77 1.19 5.12
CA PRO A 539 -22.82 2.29 4.93
C PRO A 539 -23.08 3.53 5.79
N ALA A 540 -24.32 3.77 6.19
CA ALA A 540 -24.75 4.94 6.96
C ALA A 540 -25.00 4.64 8.45
N LEU A 541 -25.43 3.42 8.78
CA LEU A 541 -25.79 3.01 10.14
C LEU A 541 -24.84 1.98 10.78
N GLY A 542 -23.79 1.55 10.06
CA GLY A 542 -22.76 0.66 10.59
C GLY A 542 -23.20 -0.82 10.68
N PHE A 543 -22.58 -1.56 11.60
CA PHE A 543 -22.92 -2.95 11.87
C PHE A 543 -24.37 -3.09 12.35
N GLY A 544 -25.09 -4.06 11.78
CA GLY A 544 -26.47 -4.35 12.14
C GLY A 544 -26.80 -5.84 12.17
N LEU A 545 -27.93 -6.13 12.81
CA LEU A 545 -28.53 -7.46 12.94
C LEU A 545 -29.93 -7.44 12.33
N ARG A 546 -30.31 -8.49 11.60
CA ARG A 546 -31.65 -8.60 11.00
C ARG A 546 -32.15 -10.03 10.99
N ALA A 547 -33.47 -10.18 10.92
CA ALA A 547 -34.09 -11.45 10.59
C ALA A 547 -33.63 -11.95 9.21
N ALA A 548 -33.31 -13.24 9.14
CA ALA A 548 -32.87 -13.93 7.94
C ALA A 548 -33.64 -15.25 7.80
N LYS A 549 -34.03 -15.61 6.58
CA LYS A 549 -34.52 -16.97 6.32
C LYS A 549 -33.39 -17.96 6.64
N ALA A 550 -33.71 -19.04 7.33
CA ALA A 550 -32.74 -20.09 7.68
C ALA A 550 -31.92 -20.47 6.43
N ALA A 551 -30.60 -20.26 6.49
CA ALA A 551 -29.75 -20.38 5.33
C ALA A 551 -29.61 -21.84 4.93
N THR A 552 -30.24 -22.24 3.82
CA THR A 552 -30.11 -23.56 3.20
C THR A 552 -28.79 -23.73 2.44
N ARG A 553 -27.71 -23.03 2.84
CA ARG A 553 -26.35 -23.41 2.43
C ARG A 553 -26.05 -24.73 3.14
N THR A 554 -26.20 -25.83 2.40
CA THR A 554 -25.54 -27.10 2.71
C THR A 554 -24.10 -26.78 3.13
N PRO A 555 -23.58 -27.34 4.24
CA PRO A 555 -22.16 -27.20 4.55
C PRO A 555 -21.33 -27.63 3.33
N PRO A 556 -20.17 -27.02 3.07
CA PRO A 556 -19.31 -27.44 1.96
C PRO A 556 -19.12 -28.95 2.02
N ASN A 557 -19.36 -29.67 0.92
CA ASN A 557 -19.12 -31.12 0.87
C ASN A 557 -17.60 -31.36 1.03
N GLY A 558 -17.16 -31.63 2.26
CA GLY A 558 -15.77 -31.85 2.64
C GLY A 558 -15.50 -31.53 4.11
N ALA A 559 -14.26 -31.72 4.54
CA ALA A 559 -13.81 -31.53 5.91
C ALA A 559 -13.88 -30.06 6.37
N THR A 560 -14.31 -29.82 7.60
CA THR A 560 -14.34 -28.49 8.25
C THR A 560 -13.51 -28.48 9.53
N VAL A 561 -12.75 -27.40 9.76
CA VAL A 561 -11.96 -27.20 10.99
C VAL A 561 -12.84 -26.52 12.04
N HIS A 562 -12.91 -27.05 13.25
CA HIS A 562 -13.70 -26.49 14.36
C HIS A 562 -12.88 -26.07 15.58
N ALA A 563 -11.59 -26.43 15.64
CA ALA A 563 -10.65 -25.89 16.63
C ALA A 563 -9.22 -25.89 16.07
N VAL A 564 -8.40 -24.95 16.57
CA VAL A 564 -6.96 -24.85 16.30
C VAL A 564 -6.25 -24.68 17.65
N GLU A 565 -5.26 -25.50 17.93
CA GLU A 565 -4.51 -25.51 19.19
C GLU A 565 -3.00 -25.49 18.87
N LEU A 566 -2.24 -24.53 19.41
CA LEU A 566 -0.79 -24.43 19.25
C LEU A 566 -0.08 -24.81 20.56
N GLY A 567 0.79 -25.82 20.51
CA GLY A 567 1.65 -26.23 21.62
C GLY A 567 3.13 -26.03 21.33
N ASP A 568 3.97 -26.35 22.32
CA ASP A 568 5.42 -26.37 22.15
C ASP A 568 5.85 -27.60 21.33
N GLY A 569 6.09 -27.38 20.03
CA GLY A 569 6.53 -28.42 19.09
C GLY A 569 5.45 -28.96 18.15
N GLU A 570 4.16 -28.73 18.46
CA GLU A 570 3.03 -29.28 17.71
C GLU A 570 1.93 -28.26 17.44
N LEU A 571 1.29 -28.35 16.26
CA LEU A 571 0.12 -27.57 15.88
C LEU A 571 -1.02 -28.53 15.51
N CYS A 572 -2.12 -28.43 16.25
CA CYS A 572 -3.25 -29.35 16.17
C CYS A 572 -4.48 -28.69 15.55
N PHE A 573 -5.13 -29.40 14.62
CA PHE A 573 -6.42 -29.03 14.02
C PHE A 573 -7.44 -30.11 14.31
N ARG A 574 -8.59 -29.73 14.85
CA ARG A 574 -9.75 -30.64 14.97
C ARG A 574 -10.67 -30.46 13.77
N VAL A 575 -11.01 -31.55 13.09
CA VAL A 575 -11.83 -31.54 11.87
C VAL A 575 -12.99 -32.52 11.91
N ARG A 576 -14.13 -32.12 11.31
CA ARG A 576 -15.31 -32.97 11.10
C ARG A 576 -15.61 -33.12 9.61
N GLY A 577 -16.35 -34.17 9.22
CA GLY A 577 -16.90 -34.33 7.87
C GLY A 577 -15.89 -34.68 6.76
N ALA A 578 -14.68 -35.11 7.13
CA ALA A 578 -13.70 -35.65 6.20
C ALA A 578 -14.06 -37.08 5.75
N GLY A 579 -13.45 -37.53 4.65
CA GLY A 579 -13.41 -38.97 4.31
C GLY A 579 -12.40 -39.74 5.18
N ASP A 580 -12.34 -41.06 4.99
CA ASP A 580 -11.50 -41.95 5.81
C ASP A 580 -9.98 -41.75 5.62
N ASP A 581 -9.53 -41.13 4.51
CA ASP A 581 -8.10 -40.95 4.17
C ASP A 581 -7.56 -39.55 4.49
N LEU A 582 -7.73 -39.11 5.74
CA LEU A 582 -7.13 -37.87 6.26
C LEU A 582 -5.58 -37.90 6.33
N THR A 583 -4.94 -39.03 6.02
CA THR A 583 -3.47 -39.17 6.04
C THR A 583 -2.77 -38.30 5.00
N ARG A 584 -3.52 -37.75 4.03
CA ARG A 584 -3.03 -36.86 2.97
C ARG A 584 -3.17 -35.37 3.28
N ALA A 585 -3.56 -35.00 4.50
CA ALA A 585 -3.63 -33.61 4.89
C ALA A 585 -2.25 -32.96 4.84
N THR A 586 -2.15 -31.75 4.28
CA THR A 586 -0.89 -31.00 4.19
C THR A 586 -1.03 -29.64 4.82
N LEU A 587 0.02 -29.19 5.50
CA LEU A 587 0.15 -27.84 6.02
C LEU A 587 1.46 -27.27 5.50
N GLY A 588 1.41 -26.16 4.77
CA GLY A 588 2.62 -25.61 4.17
C GLY A 588 2.37 -24.33 3.37
N ASN A 589 3.43 -23.86 2.73
CA ASN A 589 3.44 -22.72 1.84
C ASN A 589 4.37 -22.99 0.64
N ALA A 590 4.69 -21.97 -0.16
CA ALA A 590 5.55 -22.12 -1.34
C ALA A 590 7.02 -22.47 -1.01
N ARG A 591 7.47 -22.26 0.23
CA ARG A 591 8.84 -22.53 0.69
C ARG A 591 8.95 -23.93 1.29
N LEU A 592 8.05 -24.30 2.21
CA LEU A 592 8.12 -25.58 2.91
C LEU A 592 6.76 -26.14 3.34
N SER A 593 6.75 -27.42 3.71
CA SER A 593 5.62 -28.11 4.33
C SER A 593 6.01 -28.63 5.72
N LEU A 594 5.08 -28.56 6.65
CA LEU A 594 5.20 -29.09 8.01
C LEU A 594 4.77 -30.56 8.02
N ALA A 595 5.51 -31.40 8.73
CA ALA A 595 5.26 -32.84 8.76
C ALA A 595 3.99 -33.17 9.56
N LEU A 596 3.11 -34.01 9.01
CA LEU A 596 1.97 -34.58 9.73
C LEU A 596 2.50 -35.69 10.67
N ILE A 597 2.35 -35.50 11.98
CA ILE A 597 2.79 -36.43 13.03
C ILE A 597 1.86 -37.64 13.07
N ASP A 598 0.56 -37.39 13.26
CA ASP A 598 -0.50 -38.38 13.16
C ASP A 598 -1.89 -37.78 12.93
N VAL A 599 -2.84 -38.66 12.65
CA VAL A 599 -4.28 -38.40 12.65
C VAL A 599 -4.88 -39.32 13.72
N LYS A 600 -5.53 -38.73 14.74
CA LYS A 600 -6.21 -39.47 15.81
C LYS A 600 -7.72 -39.28 15.72
N PRO A 601 -8.54 -40.32 15.96
CA PRO A 601 -9.96 -40.14 16.25
C PRO A 601 -10.16 -39.22 17.45
N ALA A 602 -11.16 -38.36 17.38
CA ALA A 602 -11.64 -37.50 18.46
C ALA A 602 -13.16 -37.69 18.61
N ASP A 603 -13.73 -37.28 19.75
CA ASP A 603 -15.14 -37.53 20.10
C ASP A 603 -16.16 -37.06 19.03
N ASP A 604 -15.77 -36.07 18.23
CA ASP A 604 -16.59 -35.43 17.19
C ASP A 604 -15.95 -35.41 15.80
N GLY A 605 -14.86 -36.15 15.58
CA GLY A 605 -14.14 -36.15 14.29
C GLY A 605 -12.71 -36.68 14.38
N HIS A 606 -11.75 -35.91 13.89
CA HIS A 606 -10.32 -36.26 13.92
C HIS A 606 -9.47 -35.07 14.37
N ALA A 607 -8.38 -35.37 15.10
CA ALA A 607 -7.31 -34.43 15.41
C ALA A 607 -6.11 -34.71 14.49
N LEU A 608 -5.67 -33.70 13.75
CA LEU A 608 -4.46 -33.73 12.92
C LEU A 608 -3.38 -32.92 13.62
N ARG A 609 -2.24 -33.55 13.90
CA ARG A 609 -1.10 -32.89 14.58
C ARG A 609 0.06 -32.74 13.60
N PHE A 610 0.52 -31.51 13.41
CA PHE A 610 1.69 -31.19 12.58
C PHE A 610 2.86 -30.76 13.46
N GLU A 611 4.09 -31.08 13.04
CA GLU A 611 5.29 -30.51 13.67
C GLU A 611 5.32 -29.00 13.46
N THR A 612 5.65 -28.22 14.50
CA THR A 612 5.91 -26.77 14.36
C THR A 612 7.33 -26.47 13.89
N ARG A 613 8.09 -27.52 13.53
CA ARG A 613 9.45 -27.42 13.01
C ARG A 613 9.48 -27.94 11.57
N ALA A 614 10.38 -27.37 10.78
CA ALA A 614 10.66 -27.78 9.42
C ALA A 614 12.15 -28.06 9.25
N SER A 615 12.48 -29.02 8.39
CA SER A 615 13.86 -29.31 7.99
C SER A 615 14.15 -28.66 6.64
N GLU A 616 15.09 -27.71 6.63
CA GLU A 616 15.46 -26.96 5.43
C GLU A 616 16.99 -26.78 5.38
N PHE A 617 17.59 -26.94 4.19
CA PHE A 617 19.05 -26.84 3.95
C PHE A 617 19.95 -27.61 4.95
N GLY A 618 19.44 -28.71 5.53
CA GLY A 618 20.15 -29.56 6.48
C GLY A 618 19.96 -29.21 7.97
N ALA A 619 19.08 -28.26 8.32
CA ALA A 619 18.78 -27.90 9.71
C ALA A 619 17.27 -27.98 10.04
N THR A 620 16.92 -28.52 11.21
CA THR A 620 15.52 -28.62 11.69
C THR A 620 15.20 -27.49 12.67
N ARG A 621 14.36 -26.54 12.27
CA ARG A 621 14.12 -25.28 12.99
C ARG A 621 12.62 -24.98 13.14
N PRO A 622 12.18 -24.10 14.06
CA PRO A 622 10.80 -23.59 14.07
C PRO A 622 10.36 -23.10 12.69
N ALA A 623 9.06 -23.22 12.39
CA ALA A 623 8.48 -22.75 11.15
C ALA A 623 8.75 -21.23 10.94
N PRO A 624 9.29 -20.79 9.79
CA PRO A 624 9.53 -19.37 9.52
C PRO A 624 8.21 -18.60 9.43
N SER A 625 8.25 -17.32 9.79
CA SER A 625 7.09 -16.43 9.67
C SER A 625 6.60 -16.33 8.22
N GLY A 626 5.29 -16.38 8.02
CA GLY A 626 4.67 -16.34 6.71
C GLY A 626 3.27 -16.94 6.73
N ASP A 627 2.59 -16.88 5.58
CA ASP A 627 1.25 -17.43 5.42
C ASP A 627 1.33 -18.93 5.07
N TYR A 628 0.52 -19.75 5.74
CA TYR A 628 0.44 -21.20 5.58
C TYR A 628 -0.97 -21.60 5.17
N THR A 629 -1.08 -22.65 4.36
CA THR A 629 -2.35 -23.22 3.90
C THR A 629 -2.48 -24.63 4.45
N LEU A 630 -3.53 -24.87 5.26
CA LEU A 630 -3.99 -26.22 5.57
C LEU A 630 -4.85 -26.72 4.41
N THR A 631 -4.52 -27.89 3.88
CA THR A 631 -5.25 -28.56 2.80
C THR A 631 -5.76 -29.91 3.28
N LEU A 632 -7.07 -30.14 3.13
CA LEU A 632 -7.78 -31.37 3.46
C LEU A 632 -8.41 -31.90 2.17
N ASP A 633 -8.21 -33.19 1.84
CA ASP A 633 -8.72 -33.83 0.61
C ASP A 633 -8.42 -33.03 -0.69
N GLY A 634 -7.25 -32.38 -0.75
CA GLY A 634 -6.83 -31.55 -1.89
C GLY A 634 -7.53 -30.19 -2.00
N ARG A 635 -8.20 -29.71 -0.94
CA ARG A 635 -8.86 -28.40 -0.87
C ARG A 635 -8.40 -27.62 0.36
N THR A 636 -8.29 -26.30 0.24
CA THR A 636 -8.04 -25.42 1.40
C THR A 636 -9.11 -25.64 2.48
N ALA A 637 -8.65 -25.82 3.71
CA ALA A 637 -9.51 -26.06 4.86
C ALA A 637 -10.47 -24.88 5.10
N VAL A 638 -11.70 -25.19 5.52
CA VAL A 638 -12.74 -24.19 5.81
C VAL A 638 -13.17 -24.26 7.28
N ALA A 639 -13.46 -23.11 7.87
CA ALA A 639 -13.93 -23.02 9.25
C ALA A 639 -15.37 -23.53 9.37
N ALA A 640 -15.59 -24.42 10.33
CA ALA A 640 -16.92 -24.77 10.83
C ALA A 640 -17.60 -23.52 11.44
N PRO A 641 -18.94 -23.46 11.53
CA PRO A 641 -19.66 -22.28 12.03
C PRO A 641 -19.20 -21.79 13.42
N GLU A 642 -18.77 -22.70 14.29
CA GLU A 642 -18.29 -22.44 15.65
C GLU A 642 -16.96 -21.67 15.60
N LEU A 643 -15.91 -22.28 15.02
CA LEU A 643 -14.62 -21.62 14.81
C LEU A 643 -14.78 -20.32 14.00
N ALA A 644 -15.64 -20.31 12.98
CA ALA A 644 -15.91 -19.12 12.20
C ALA A 644 -16.49 -17.98 13.03
N GLY A 645 -17.24 -18.25 14.11
CA GLY A 645 -17.67 -17.21 15.06
C GLY A 645 -16.51 -16.67 15.89
N ASP A 646 -15.60 -17.55 16.32
CA ASP A 646 -14.49 -17.23 17.21
C ASP A 646 -13.27 -16.55 16.53
N LEU A 647 -13.20 -16.55 15.20
CA LEU A 647 -12.11 -15.91 14.46
C LEU A 647 -12.22 -14.37 14.44
N PRO A 648 -11.11 -13.62 14.64
CA PRO A 648 -9.72 -14.08 14.59
C PRO A 648 -9.23 -14.66 15.91
N LEU A 649 -8.24 -15.55 15.84
CA LEU A 649 -7.52 -16.08 17.00
C LEU A 649 -6.03 -15.74 16.87
N ARG A 650 -5.39 -15.37 17.98
CA ARG A 650 -3.94 -15.26 18.09
C ARG A 650 -3.47 -16.26 19.15
N LEU A 651 -2.60 -17.18 18.75
CA LEU A 651 -2.02 -18.21 19.62
C LEU A 651 -0.51 -17.99 19.73
N ARG A 652 0.09 -18.36 20.86
CA ARG A 652 1.54 -18.23 21.11
C ARG A 652 2.07 -19.45 21.87
N SER A 653 3.20 -19.99 21.41
CA SER A 653 4.06 -20.94 22.11
C SER A 653 5.40 -20.28 22.46
N ALA A 654 6.34 -21.01 23.06
CA ALA A 654 7.68 -20.47 23.31
C ALA A 654 8.44 -20.10 22.02
N HIS A 655 8.10 -20.70 20.89
CA HIS A 655 8.86 -20.60 19.65
C HIS A 655 8.11 -19.96 18.48
N LEU A 656 6.77 -19.90 18.49
CA LEU A 656 5.96 -19.36 17.40
C LEU A 656 4.74 -18.60 17.90
N GLY A 657 4.37 -17.54 17.20
CA GLY A 657 2.99 -17.03 17.18
C GLY A 657 2.24 -17.59 15.98
N LEU A 658 0.92 -17.69 16.08
CA LEU A 658 0.02 -18.08 15.00
C LEU A 658 -1.22 -17.19 15.02
N ASP A 659 -1.41 -16.42 13.95
CA ASP A 659 -2.67 -15.75 13.65
C ASP A 659 -3.56 -16.69 12.81
N VAL A 660 -4.83 -16.80 13.20
CA VAL A 660 -5.85 -17.54 12.47
C VAL A 660 -6.98 -16.57 12.10
N ALA A 661 -7.37 -16.53 10.83
CA ALA A 661 -8.35 -15.60 10.28
C ALA A 661 -9.31 -16.25 9.26
N LEU A 662 -10.42 -15.56 8.97
CA LEU A 662 -11.39 -15.96 7.94
C LEU A 662 -11.03 -15.39 6.57
N GLY A 663 -10.60 -16.26 5.66
CA GLY A 663 -10.52 -15.96 4.23
C GLY A 663 -11.89 -15.97 3.54
N PRO A 664 -11.91 -15.77 2.20
CA PRO A 664 -13.11 -15.91 1.39
C PRO A 664 -13.75 -17.30 1.55
N ASP A 665 -15.08 -17.36 1.44
CA ASP A 665 -15.89 -18.58 1.60
C ASP A 665 -15.62 -19.38 2.90
N ARG A 666 -15.16 -18.68 3.95
CA ARG A 666 -14.73 -19.24 5.25
C ARG A 666 -13.49 -20.14 5.18
N THR A 667 -12.61 -19.97 4.21
CA THR A 667 -11.29 -20.63 4.26
C THR A 667 -10.54 -20.22 5.53
N VAL A 668 -9.83 -21.16 6.17
CA VAL A 668 -8.97 -20.86 7.32
C VAL A 668 -7.67 -20.28 6.79
N GLN A 669 -7.42 -19.01 7.09
CA GLN A 669 -6.12 -18.37 6.85
C GLN A 669 -5.25 -18.55 8.08
N LEU A 670 -4.00 -18.95 7.88
CA LEU A 670 -3.01 -19.18 8.93
C LEU A 670 -1.78 -18.34 8.62
N SER A 671 -1.32 -17.53 9.56
CA SER A 671 -0.07 -16.78 9.45
C SER A 671 0.81 -17.08 10.66
N VAL A 672 1.93 -17.76 10.43
CA VAL A 672 2.97 -17.92 11.45
C VAL A 672 3.67 -16.57 11.60
N VAL A 673 3.83 -16.13 12.84
CA VAL A 673 4.37 -14.81 13.19
C VAL A 673 5.38 -14.94 14.34
N PRO A 674 6.26 -13.95 14.57
CA PRO A 674 7.16 -13.98 15.71
C PRO A 674 6.37 -14.02 17.04
N PRO A 675 6.82 -14.78 18.05
CA PRO A 675 6.10 -14.94 19.33
C PRO A 675 6.23 -13.72 20.27
N LEU A 676 6.09 -12.51 19.73
CA LEU A 676 6.09 -11.28 20.52
C LEU A 676 4.99 -11.29 21.59
N ARG A 677 5.27 -10.60 22.70
CA ARG A 677 4.35 -10.43 23.81
C ARG A 677 3.29 -9.39 23.47
N ASP A 678 2.15 -9.46 24.16
CA ASP A 678 1.00 -8.60 23.89
C ASP A 678 1.36 -7.11 24.06
N ASP A 679 2.24 -6.81 25.03
CA ASP A 679 2.81 -5.49 25.31
C ASP A 679 3.93 -5.04 24.35
N GLU A 680 4.20 -5.82 23.30
CA GLU A 680 5.16 -5.53 22.22
C GLU A 680 4.45 -5.38 20.85
N LEU A 681 3.15 -5.68 20.77
CA LEU A 681 2.43 -5.80 19.50
C LEU A 681 1.77 -4.49 19.02
N GLY A 682 1.96 -4.17 17.74
CA GLY A 682 1.32 -3.01 17.11
C GLY A 682 1.96 -1.66 17.45
N LYS A 683 1.48 -0.59 16.80
CA LYS A 683 2.14 0.71 16.83
C LYS A 683 2.15 1.38 18.21
N TYR A 684 1.12 1.17 19.01
CA TYR A 684 1.01 1.74 20.36
C TYR A 684 2.10 1.20 21.28
N HIS A 685 2.23 -0.12 21.35
CA HIS A 685 3.25 -0.78 22.16
C HIS A 685 4.66 -0.49 21.65
N GLN A 686 4.89 -0.52 20.33
CA GLN A 686 6.17 -0.12 19.74
C GLN A 686 6.57 1.32 20.08
N PHE A 687 5.64 2.29 19.99
CA PHE A 687 5.89 3.67 20.39
C PHE A 687 6.29 3.80 21.88
N ARG A 688 5.63 3.04 22.76
CA ARG A 688 5.97 3.00 24.19
C ARG A 688 7.34 2.37 24.45
N LEU A 689 7.70 1.31 23.72
CA LEU A 689 9.06 0.74 23.76
C LEU A 689 10.11 1.74 23.25
N HIS A 690 9.82 2.48 22.18
CA HIS A 690 10.71 3.55 21.68
C HIS A 690 10.88 4.69 22.69
N ALA A 691 9.82 5.06 23.41
CA ALA A 691 9.89 6.05 24.48
C ALA A 691 10.72 5.53 25.67
N SER A 692 10.53 4.26 26.06
CA SER A 692 11.31 3.61 27.11
C SER A 692 12.80 3.54 26.75
N TYR A 693 13.13 3.07 25.55
CA TYR A 693 14.48 3.06 24.97
C TYR A 693 15.16 4.44 25.03
N ARG A 694 14.46 5.50 24.60
CA ARG A 694 15.01 6.88 24.60
C ARG A 694 15.24 7.45 26.01
N SER A 695 14.57 6.92 27.03
CA SER A 695 14.73 7.32 28.43
C SER A 695 15.71 6.43 29.22
N ALA A 696 16.08 5.27 28.68
CA ALA A 696 16.91 4.28 29.34
C ALA A 696 18.39 4.68 29.31
N THR A 697 19.07 4.55 30.46
CA THR A 697 20.50 4.87 30.63
C THR A 697 21.27 3.74 31.34
N PRO A 698 21.16 2.46 30.88
CA PRO A 698 21.90 1.37 31.50
C PRO A 698 23.42 1.55 31.35
N ALA A 699 24.19 0.82 32.15
CA ALA A 699 25.61 0.63 31.86
C ALA A 699 25.75 -0.07 30.49
N LEU A 700 26.72 0.37 29.67
CA LEU A 700 27.01 -0.34 28.43
C LEU A 700 27.63 -1.71 28.75
N THR A 701 27.28 -2.72 27.96
CA THR A 701 27.92 -4.03 27.96
C THR A 701 28.96 -4.10 26.86
N ASP A 702 30.03 -4.87 27.11
CA ASP A 702 31.06 -5.14 26.11
C ASP A 702 30.55 -6.19 25.13
N SER A 703 29.68 -5.73 24.23
CA SER A 703 28.93 -6.54 23.28
C SER A 703 28.87 -5.89 21.91
N VAL A 704 28.71 -6.73 20.89
CA VAL A 704 28.52 -6.35 19.48
C VAL A 704 27.15 -6.84 19.04
N LEU A 705 26.25 -5.88 18.78
CA LEU A 705 24.93 -6.15 18.23
C LEU A 705 24.98 -6.14 16.71
N LEU A 706 24.47 -7.22 16.11
CA LEU A 706 24.53 -7.55 14.69
C LEU A 706 23.12 -7.79 14.16
N ALA A 707 22.77 -7.22 13.01
CA ALA A 707 21.55 -7.59 12.30
C ALA A 707 21.66 -7.33 10.78
N SER A 708 21.44 -8.37 9.99
CA SER A 708 21.46 -8.32 8.52
C SER A 708 20.04 -8.15 7.97
N TYR A 709 19.84 -7.15 7.12
CA TYR A 709 18.56 -6.80 6.51
C TYR A 709 17.43 -6.70 7.56
N LEU A 710 16.28 -7.35 7.32
CA LEU A 710 15.15 -7.43 8.25
C LEU A 710 15.26 -8.61 9.23
N GLY A 711 16.48 -9.11 9.50
CA GLY A 711 16.74 -10.19 10.45
C GLY A 711 16.30 -11.58 9.98
N GLU A 712 16.01 -11.79 8.69
CA GLU A 712 15.51 -13.07 8.14
C GLU A 712 16.61 -14.12 7.93
N SER A 713 17.89 -13.73 8.03
CA SER A 713 19.05 -14.62 8.01
C SER A 713 20.25 -13.93 8.66
N CYS A 714 21.10 -14.71 9.34
CA CYS A 714 22.43 -14.25 9.75
C CYS A 714 23.37 -14.42 8.55
N THR A 715 23.74 -13.31 7.91
CA THR A 715 24.37 -13.30 6.58
C THR A 715 25.16 -12.00 6.36
N ASP A 716 25.75 -11.81 5.18
CA ASP A 716 26.42 -10.58 4.76
C ASP A 716 27.59 -10.17 5.69
N SER A 717 27.95 -8.88 5.78
CA SER A 717 29.18 -8.43 6.47
C SER A 717 29.14 -8.71 7.97
N GLN A 718 27.94 -8.73 8.56
CA GLN A 718 27.72 -9.07 9.97
C GLN A 718 28.15 -10.51 10.29
N LEU A 719 27.92 -11.47 9.37
CA LEU A 719 28.31 -12.87 9.58
C LEU A 719 29.83 -13.07 9.52
N ALA A 720 30.53 -12.33 8.66
CA ALA A 720 31.99 -12.35 8.61
C ALA A 720 32.60 -11.73 9.87
N ILE A 721 32.07 -10.58 10.30
CA ILE A 721 32.41 -9.93 11.57
C ILE A 721 32.20 -10.88 12.75
N ASP A 722 31.03 -11.51 12.87
CA ASP A 722 30.71 -12.46 13.94
C ASP A 722 31.73 -13.61 14.03
N ARG A 723 32.01 -14.27 12.90
CA ARG A 723 32.95 -15.39 12.83
C ARG A 723 34.36 -14.99 13.23
N HIS A 724 34.79 -13.78 12.85
CA HIS A 724 36.10 -13.27 13.24
C HIS A 724 36.14 -12.91 14.74
N LEU A 725 35.13 -12.22 15.26
CA LEU A 725 34.99 -11.90 16.69
C LEU A 725 34.99 -13.16 17.56
N ALA A 726 34.29 -14.23 17.15
CA ALA A 726 34.28 -15.50 17.85
C ALA A 726 35.68 -16.14 18.01
N ALA A 727 36.60 -15.85 17.07
CA ALA A 727 37.96 -16.34 17.08
C ALA A 727 38.97 -15.40 17.79
N THR A 728 38.78 -14.08 17.71
CA THR A 728 39.78 -13.09 18.16
C THR A 728 39.37 -12.24 19.37
N ARG A 729 38.06 -12.10 19.63
CA ARG A 729 37.47 -11.35 20.75
C ARG A 729 36.33 -12.13 21.43
N PRO A 730 36.59 -13.34 21.97
CA PRO A 730 35.57 -14.13 22.69
C PRO A 730 35.14 -13.51 24.02
N ASP A 731 35.79 -12.42 24.45
CA ASP A 731 35.38 -11.55 25.56
C ASP A 731 34.16 -10.69 25.23
N LEU A 732 33.90 -10.41 23.94
CA LEU A 732 32.74 -9.63 23.50
C LEU A 732 31.51 -10.52 23.30
N GLU A 733 30.40 -10.16 23.92
CA GLU A 733 29.11 -10.83 23.69
C GLU A 733 28.62 -10.53 22.26
N ARG A 734 28.37 -11.56 21.45
CA ARG A 734 27.80 -11.43 20.10
C ARG A 734 26.28 -11.56 20.18
N VAL A 735 25.56 -10.50 19.84
CA VAL A 735 24.09 -10.42 19.93
C VAL A 735 23.50 -10.24 18.55
N TRP A 736 22.53 -11.07 18.15
CA TRP A 736 21.93 -11.06 16.82
C TRP A 736 20.45 -10.72 16.84
N GLY A 737 20.07 -9.66 16.13
CA GLY A 737 18.68 -9.33 15.83
C GLY A 737 18.11 -10.24 14.76
N VAL A 738 17.16 -11.10 15.14
CA VAL A 738 16.49 -12.06 14.26
C VAL A 738 15.00 -11.76 14.14
N ARG A 739 14.42 -12.02 12.96
CA ARG A 739 12.98 -11.80 12.71
C ARG A 739 12.10 -12.75 13.51
N ASP A 740 12.49 -14.02 13.53
CA ASP A 740 11.82 -15.10 14.25
C ASP A 740 12.82 -16.22 14.57
N TRP A 741 12.38 -17.22 15.33
CA TRP A 741 13.25 -18.31 15.79
C TRP A 741 13.55 -19.38 14.72
N SER A 742 13.13 -19.22 13.45
CA SER A 742 13.62 -20.05 12.34
C SER A 742 15.03 -19.65 11.87
N VAL A 743 15.50 -18.48 12.31
CA VAL A 743 16.80 -17.92 11.94
C VAL A 743 17.87 -18.50 12.86
N GLN A 744 18.84 -19.20 12.27
CA GLN A 744 20.00 -19.72 13.01
C GLN A 744 21.06 -18.63 13.14
N VAL A 745 21.38 -18.28 14.38
CA VAL A 745 22.57 -17.49 14.72
C VAL A 745 23.83 -18.37 14.76
N PRO A 746 25.03 -17.80 14.59
CA PRO A 746 26.29 -18.52 14.76
C PRO A 746 26.48 -19.08 16.17
N ASP A 747 27.24 -20.17 16.29
CA ASP A 747 27.48 -20.84 17.57
C ASP A 747 28.08 -19.87 18.61
N GLY A 748 27.51 -19.90 19.82
CA GLY A 748 27.92 -19.04 20.94
C GLY A 748 27.46 -17.58 20.84
N ALA A 749 26.65 -17.20 19.84
CA ALA A 749 25.98 -15.90 19.81
C ALA A 749 24.55 -15.99 20.39
N ARG A 750 24.06 -14.90 20.99
CA ARG A 750 22.68 -14.81 21.51
C ARG A 750 21.74 -14.23 20.45
N ALA A 751 20.62 -14.91 20.21
CA ALA A 751 19.56 -14.43 19.32
C ALA A 751 18.53 -13.59 20.10
N VAL A 752 18.05 -12.50 19.50
CA VAL A 752 17.04 -11.58 20.07
C VAL A 752 16.01 -11.24 19.00
N LEU A 753 14.71 -11.33 19.32
CA LEU A 753 13.65 -11.00 18.37
C LEU A 753 13.62 -9.50 18.09
N LEU A 754 13.70 -9.12 16.81
CA LEU A 754 13.45 -7.74 16.37
C LEU A 754 12.08 -7.25 16.86
N ASP A 755 12.02 -5.96 17.20
CA ASP A 755 10.85 -5.28 17.76
C ASP A 755 10.37 -5.79 19.15
N SER A 756 11.02 -6.77 19.78
CA SER A 756 10.77 -7.13 21.19
C SER A 756 11.34 -6.09 22.17
N ALA A 757 10.92 -6.13 23.44
CA ALA A 757 11.54 -5.31 24.48
C ALA A 757 13.05 -5.64 24.65
N GLU A 758 13.41 -6.93 24.59
CA GLU A 758 14.81 -7.37 24.68
C GLU A 758 15.68 -6.79 23.54
N TRP A 759 15.11 -6.58 22.35
CA TRP A 759 15.82 -5.91 21.26
C TRP A 759 16.13 -4.45 21.58
N TYR A 760 15.18 -3.71 22.13
CA TYR A 760 15.42 -2.33 22.54
C TYR A 760 16.42 -2.23 23.70
N ASP A 761 16.33 -3.13 24.68
CA ASP A 761 17.28 -3.25 25.79
C ASP A 761 18.69 -3.57 25.28
N ALA A 762 18.82 -4.50 24.33
CA ALA A 762 20.09 -4.84 23.70
C ALA A 762 20.69 -3.66 22.91
N VAL A 763 19.88 -2.90 22.17
CA VAL A 763 20.35 -1.74 21.39
C VAL A 763 20.79 -0.56 22.28
N VAL A 764 20.20 -0.35 23.47
CA VAL A 764 20.65 0.71 24.40
C VAL A 764 21.82 0.30 25.29
N ALA A 765 22.01 -1.00 25.51
CA ALA A 765 23.11 -1.56 26.31
C ALA A 765 24.37 -1.88 25.49
N SER A 766 24.25 -2.26 24.20
CA SER A 766 25.43 -2.69 23.44
C SER A 766 26.36 -1.53 23.10
N ARG A 767 27.65 -1.69 23.41
CA ARG A 767 28.70 -0.70 23.07
C ARG A 767 28.87 -0.55 21.55
N PHE A 768 28.85 -1.66 20.82
CA PHE A 768 29.06 -1.69 19.37
C PHE A 768 27.78 -2.14 18.65
N LEU A 769 27.34 -1.38 17.66
CA LEU A 769 26.18 -1.71 16.81
C LEU A 769 26.65 -1.85 15.36
N CYS A 770 26.24 -2.90 14.66
CA CYS A 770 26.59 -3.10 13.25
C CYS A 770 25.42 -3.68 12.44
N ARG A 771 25.04 -2.98 11.37
CA ARG A 771 23.98 -3.39 10.44
C ARG A 771 24.36 -3.06 9.00
N ASN A 772 23.60 -3.60 8.05
CA ASN A 772 23.75 -3.32 6.61
C ASN A 772 22.55 -2.58 5.99
N ILE A 773 21.56 -2.23 6.83
CA ILE A 773 20.45 -1.31 6.53
C ILE A 773 20.18 -0.45 7.77
N ASP A 774 19.43 0.64 7.62
CA ASP A 774 19.18 1.58 8.71
C ASP A 774 18.28 1.02 9.82
N PHE A 775 18.42 1.60 11.02
CA PHE A 775 17.46 1.45 12.11
C PHE A 775 16.18 2.28 11.83
N GLY A 776 15.16 2.06 12.65
CA GLY A 776 13.95 2.89 12.62
C GLY A 776 14.16 4.27 13.27
N PRO A 777 13.23 5.22 13.08
CA PRO A 777 13.36 6.61 13.56
C PRO A 777 13.32 6.82 15.07
N TRP A 778 13.27 5.72 15.81
CA TRP A 778 13.43 5.68 17.25
C TRP A 778 14.89 5.76 17.71
N LEU A 779 15.87 5.33 16.89
CA LEU A 779 17.29 5.24 17.27
C LEU A 779 17.83 6.58 17.79
N ARG A 780 18.51 6.53 18.93
CA ARG A 780 19.26 7.65 19.52
C ARG A 780 20.53 7.09 20.15
N LEU A 781 21.63 7.17 19.39
CA LEU A 781 22.93 6.70 19.84
C LEU A 781 23.46 7.57 20.98
N ARG A 782 24.00 6.91 22.00
CA ARG A 782 24.69 7.55 23.10
C ARG A 782 26.14 7.88 22.69
N PRO A 783 26.79 8.90 23.29
CA PRO A 783 28.16 9.27 22.95
C PRO A 783 29.20 8.14 23.12
N GLU A 784 28.91 7.17 23.98
CA GLU A 784 29.81 6.04 24.29
C GLU A 784 29.53 4.77 23.45
N GLN A 785 28.56 4.83 22.52
CA GLN A 785 28.29 3.78 21.54
C GLN A 785 28.97 4.09 20.20
N ALA A 786 29.24 3.06 19.41
CA ALA A 786 29.68 3.19 18.03
C ALA A 786 28.77 2.39 17.09
N TYR A 787 28.20 3.03 16.06
CA TYR A 787 27.41 2.40 15.00
C TYR A 787 28.13 2.36 13.65
N LEU A 788 28.45 1.14 13.21
CA LEU A 788 28.93 0.82 11.86
C LEU A 788 27.77 0.47 10.91
N GLN A 789 27.51 1.35 9.93
CA GLN A 789 26.67 1.04 8.78
C GLN A 789 27.53 0.42 7.67
N THR A 790 27.33 -0.86 7.41
CA THR A 790 28.11 -1.62 6.43
C THR A 790 27.58 -1.50 5.00
N PHE A 791 26.30 -1.18 4.81
CA PHE A 791 25.58 -1.40 3.54
C PHE A 791 25.73 -2.84 3.01
N HIS A 792 25.12 -3.13 1.86
CA HIS A 792 24.91 -4.50 1.37
C HIS A 792 25.31 -4.71 -0.10
N GLY A 793 26.37 -4.02 -0.54
CA GLY A 793 27.07 -4.29 -1.80
C GLY A 793 27.56 -3.05 -2.52
N TYR A 794 28.33 -3.26 -3.59
CA TYR A 794 28.98 -2.17 -4.32
C TYR A 794 27.95 -1.13 -4.80
N PRO A 795 28.14 0.17 -4.50
CA PRO A 795 27.19 1.21 -4.85
C PRO A 795 27.15 1.41 -6.37
N PHE A 796 26.12 0.89 -7.03
CA PHE A 796 25.94 0.99 -8.49
C PHE A 796 24.63 1.67 -8.91
N LYS A 797 23.51 1.35 -8.25
CA LYS A 797 22.19 1.93 -8.53
C LYS A 797 22.02 3.22 -7.75
N SER A 798 21.21 4.15 -8.25
CA SER A 798 20.84 5.36 -7.51
C SER A 798 20.32 5.02 -6.10
N MET A 799 20.75 5.85 -5.14
CA MET A 799 20.48 5.72 -3.71
C MET A 799 20.26 7.11 -3.10
N GLY A 800 19.93 7.19 -1.82
CA GLY A 800 19.69 8.46 -1.13
C GLY A 800 18.82 9.45 -1.92
N ARG A 801 19.30 10.68 -2.06
CA ARG A 801 18.61 11.81 -2.72
C ARG A 801 18.05 11.47 -4.08
N ASP A 802 18.84 10.91 -5.00
CA ASP A 802 18.40 10.67 -6.37
C ASP A 802 17.43 9.50 -6.49
N PHE A 803 17.58 8.48 -5.63
CA PHE A 803 16.55 7.45 -5.50
C PHE A 803 15.23 8.03 -4.98
N TRP A 804 15.24 8.86 -3.94
CA TRP A 804 13.99 9.43 -3.42
C TRP A 804 13.34 10.41 -4.42
N ARG A 805 14.14 11.20 -5.15
CA ARG A 805 13.66 12.04 -6.26
C ARG A 805 13.01 11.20 -7.37
N SER A 806 13.60 10.08 -7.78
CA SER A 806 13.02 9.20 -8.81
C SER A 806 11.71 8.52 -8.37
N LYS A 807 11.45 8.42 -7.07
CA LYS A 807 10.15 8.00 -6.51
C LYS A 807 9.13 9.13 -6.34
N GLY A 808 9.47 10.37 -6.72
CA GLY A 808 8.58 11.52 -6.63
C GLY A 808 8.40 12.07 -5.21
N PHE A 809 9.34 11.79 -4.28
CA PHE A 809 9.31 12.42 -2.96
C PHE A 809 9.63 13.93 -3.08
N PRO A 810 8.87 14.82 -2.39
CA PRO A 810 9.15 16.26 -2.39
C PRO A 810 10.57 16.56 -1.88
N PRO A 811 11.32 17.52 -2.45
CA PRO A 811 12.71 17.73 -2.07
C PRO A 811 12.96 18.07 -0.59
N GLY A 812 12.01 18.67 0.14
CA GLY A 812 12.05 18.77 1.60
C GLY A 812 12.00 17.42 2.33
N GLN A 813 11.15 16.48 1.88
CA GLN A 813 11.14 15.12 2.41
C GLN A 813 12.43 14.35 2.06
N VAL A 814 12.99 14.61 0.86
CA VAL A 814 14.30 14.10 0.43
C VAL A 814 15.42 14.63 1.33
N ARG A 815 15.41 15.91 1.73
CA ARG A 815 16.33 16.49 2.71
C ARG A 815 16.20 15.81 4.07
N HIS A 816 14.97 15.67 4.57
CA HIS A 816 14.72 15.00 5.85
C HIS A 816 15.30 13.58 5.87
N PHE A 817 15.00 12.76 4.86
CA PHE A 817 15.54 11.39 4.76
C PHE A 817 17.08 11.36 4.67
N ALA A 818 17.69 12.29 3.93
CA ALA A 818 19.15 12.41 3.81
C ALA A 818 19.80 12.78 5.16
N SER A 819 19.33 13.87 5.77
CA SER A 819 19.80 14.38 7.07
C SER A 819 19.64 13.34 8.18
N ARG A 820 18.47 12.69 8.21
CA ARG A 820 18.14 11.58 9.11
C ARG A 820 19.17 10.45 9.02
N ALA A 821 19.36 9.90 7.82
CA ALA A 821 20.25 8.76 7.62
C ALA A 821 21.70 9.13 7.96
N ALA A 822 22.15 10.30 7.49
CA ALA A 822 23.48 10.82 7.77
C ALA A 822 23.74 11.07 9.27
N GLY A 823 22.75 11.54 10.02
CA GLY A 823 22.87 11.80 11.46
C GLY A 823 22.81 10.56 12.36
N GLU A 824 22.42 9.41 11.80
CA GLU A 824 22.40 8.14 12.54
C GLU A 824 23.73 7.39 12.49
N TRP A 825 24.59 7.56 11.47
CA TRP A 825 25.80 6.75 11.31
C TRP A 825 27.06 7.38 11.90
N ASP A 826 27.74 6.68 12.81
CA ASP A 826 29.05 7.08 13.34
C ASP A 826 30.17 6.79 12.34
N LEU A 827 30.11 5.60 11.75
CA LEU A 827 31.03 5.10 10.75
C LEU A 827 30.26 4.41 9.62
N ILE A 828 30.58 4.76 8.36
CA ILE A 828 30.12 3.99 7.20
C ILE A 828 31.25 3.21 6.54
N LEU A 829 30.95 2.00 6.07
CA LEU A 829 31.86 1.17 5.29
C LEU A 829 31.62 1.34 3.78
N VAL A 830 32.71 1.53 3.03
CA VAL A 830 32.69 1.55 1.57
C VAL A 830 33.72 0.56 0.99
N PRO A 831 33.46 -0.04 -0.18
CA PRO A 831 34.34 -1.06 -0.74
C PRO A 831 35.65 -0.46 -1.29
N SER A 832 35.62 0.82 -1.68
CA SER A 832 36.76 1.56 -2.20
C SER A 832 36.65 3.05 -1.84
N ALA A 833 37.77 3.77 -1.84
CA ALA A 833 37.81 5.19 -1.46
C ALA A 833 37.01 6.08 -2.41
N GLU A 834 36.94 5.70 -3.69
CA GLU A 834 36.19 6.41 -4.73
C GLU A 834 34.68 6.42 -4.44
N CYS A 835 34.16 5.41 -3.73
CA CYS A 835 32.77 5.32 -3.36
C CYS A 835 32.34 6.36 -2.31
N GLU A 836 33.27 6.94 -1.54
CA GLU A 836 32.95 7.98 -0.54
C GLU A 836 32.14 9.13 -1.16
N ALA A 837 32.54 9.59 -2.35
CA ALA A 837 31.91 10.70 -3.03
C ALA A 837 30.39 10.50 -3.21
N TYR A 838 29.95 9.28 -3.54
CA TYR A 838 28.53 8.96 -3.68
C TYR A 838 27.77 9.10 -2.36
N TYR A 839 28.33 8.68 -1.22
CA TYR A 839 27.66 8.82 0.08
C TYR A 839 27.66 10.27 0.57
N ARG A 840 28.75 11.02 0.34
CA ARG A 840 28.79 12.48 0.58
C ARG A 840 27.71 13.21 -0.23
N GLU A 841 27.55 12.89 -1.51
CA GLU A 841 26.56 13.52 -2.39
C GLU A 841 25.12 13.10 -2.08
N GLN A 842 24.85 11.78 -2.06
CA GLN A 842 23.51 11.21 -2.03
C GLN A 842 22.85 11.26 -0.65
N TYR A 843 23.63 11.28 0.44
CA TYR A 843 23.11 11.41 1.80
C TYR A 843 23.48 12.73 2.46
N GLY A 844 24.48 13.48 1.94
CA GLY A 844 25.01 14.64 2.67
C GLY A 844 25.83 14.25 3.89
N TYR A 845 26.34 13.01 3.94
CA TYR A 845 27.00 12.47 5.11
C TYR A 845 28.31 13.20 5.41
N THR A 846 28.51 13.65 6.65
CA THR A 846 29.73 14.37 7.10
C THR A 846 30.59 13.57 8.09
N GLY A 847 30.12 12.43 8.58
CA GLY A 847 30.85 11.57 9.52
C GLY A 847 31.98 10.76 8.90
N ALA A 848 32.45 9.74 9.63
CA ALA A 848 33.62 8.96 9.25
C ALA A 848 33.31 7.90 8.18
N VAL A 849 34.25 7.73 7.23
CA VAL A 849 34.12 6.78 6.12
C VAL A 849 35.34 5.86 6.14
N LEU A 850 35.11 4.55 6.21
CA LEU A 850 36.16 3.55 6.13
C LEU A 850 36.11 2.86 4.76
N ALA A 851 37.16 3.06 3.96
CA ALA A 851 37.38 2.31 2.73
C ALA A 851 38.29 1.10 3.03
N ALA A 852 37.68 -0.08 3.25
CA ALA A 852 38.41 -1.28 3.69
C ALA A 852 38.07 -2.57 2.91
N GLY A 853 37.21 -2.49 1.89
CA GLY A 853 36.53 -3.64 1.31
C GLY A 853 35.31 -4.04 2.13
N TYR A 854 34.67 -5.17 1.80
CA TYR A 854 33.54 -5.70 2.56
C TYR A 854 33.90 -7.00 3.28
N PRO A 855 33.72 -7.10 4.62
CA PRO A 855 33.93 -8.32 5.41
C PRO A 855 33.28 -9.56 4.79
N ARG A 856 32.08 -9.42 4.21
CA ARG A 856 31.37 -10.52 3.52
C ARG A 856 32.15 -11.15 2.37
N THR A 857 33.15 -10.49 1.80
CA THR A 857 33.92 -10.99 0.66
C THR A 857 35.13 -11.81 1.06
N ASP A 858 35.59 -11.73 2.32
CA ASP A 858 36.77 -12.49 2.79
C ASP A 858 36.63 -14.01 2.57
N PRO A 859 35.46 -14.66 2.80
CA PRO A 859 35.27 -16.07 2.49
C PRO A 859 35.45 -16.44 1.01
N LEU A 860 35.32 -15.49 0.07
CA LEU A 860 35.47 -15.73 -1.37
C LEU A 860 36.93 -15.82 -1.82
N VAL A 861 37.88 -15.37 -0.99
CA VAL A 861 39.33 -15.39 -1.25
C VAL A 861 40.00 -16.63 -0.62
N ASN A 862 39.32 -17.30 0.32
CA ASN A 862 39.89 -18.38 1.13
C ASN A 862 39.99 -19.74 0.39
N SER A 863 40.88 -20.61 0.87
CA SER A 863 41.26 -21.90 0.27
C SER A 863 40.15 -22.96 0.21
N ASP A 864 39.09 -22.80 0.98
CA ASP A 864 38.19 -23.90 1.34
C ASP A 864 37.01 -24.06 0.37
N ALA A 865 37.00 -23.30 -0.73
CA ALA A 865 35.96 -23.28 -1.75
C ALA A 865 35.52 -24.68 -2.25
N VAL A 866 36.46 -25.63 -2.35
CA VAL A 866 36.18 -27.01 -2.76
C VAL A 866 35.31 -27.76 -1.73
N GLN A 867 35.59 -27.56 -0.44
CA GLN A 867 34.82 -28.17 0.64
C GLN A 867 33.47 -27.47 0.81
N VAL A 868 33.43 -26.15 0.71
CA VAL A 868 32.16 -25.38 0.70
C VAL A 868 31.25 -25.84 -0.44
N ARG A 869 31.77 -26.00 -1.67
CA ARG A 869 31.00 -26.55 -2.80
C ARG A 869 30.39 -27.90 -2.43
N ARG A 870 31.20 -28.85 -1.96
CA ARG A 870 30.71 -30.19 -1.58
C ARG A 870 29.56 -30.12 -0.58
N ASP A 871 29.75 -29.36 0.50
CA ASP A 871 28.77 -29.29 1.58
C ASP A 871 27.47 -28.59 1.13
N VAL A 872 27.58 -27.51 0.34
CA VAL A 872 26.41 -26.81 -0.21
C VAL A 872 25.65 -27.70 -1.18
N LEU A 873 26.32 -28.33 -2.15
CA LEU A 873 25.68 -29.23 -3.12
C LEU A 873 25.01 -30.43 -2.44
N ALA A 874 25.64 -31.02 -1.42
CA ALA A 874 25.03 -32.06 -0.60
C ALA A 874 23.77 -31.57 0.14
N ARG A 875 23.78 -30.37 0.74
CA ARG A 875 22.62 -29.79 1.44
C ARG A 875 21.42 -29.52 0.51
N ILE A 876 21.66 -29.09 -0.72
CA ILE A 876 20.60 -28.81 -1.71
C ILE A 876 20.21 -30.02 -2.56
N GLY A 877 20.94 -31.14 -2.43
CA GLY A 877 20.68 -32.39 -3.14
C GLY A 877 21.10 -32.38 -4.62
N VAL A 878 22.18 -31.66 -4.94
CA VAL A 878 22.78 -31.61 -6.28
C VAL A 878 24.01 -32.51 -6.32
N PRO A 879 24.16 -33.42 -7.30
CA PRO A 879 25.37 -34.25 -7.43
C PRO A 879 26.63 -33.43 -7.74
N GLU A 880 27.78 -33.80 -7.15
CA GLU A 880 29.07 -33.11 -7.34
C GLU A 880 29.57 -33.13 -8.81
N ASP A 881 29.08 -34.05 -9.65
CA ASP A 881 29.46 -34.22 -11.06
C ASP A 881 28.77 -33.26 -12.05
N ARG A 882 27.85 -32.41 -11.58
CA ARG A 882 27.09 -31.47 -12.41
C ARG A 882 27.83 -30.14 -12.57
N THR A 883 27.60 -29.49 -13.72
CA THR A 883 27.92 -28.07 -13.90
C THR A 883 26.80 -27.23 -13.30
N VAL A 884 27.13 -26.33 -12.38
CA VAL A 884 26.17 -25.60 -11.55
C VAL A 884 26.09 -24.14 -12.00
N VAL A 885 24.92 -23.71 -12.46
CA VAL A 885 24.64 -22.35 -12.93
C VAL A 885 23.90 -21.58 -11.84
N LEU A 886 24.43 -20.45 -11.38
CA LEU A 886 23.70 -19.56 -10.46
C LEU A 886 22.96 -18.47 -11.24
N TYR A 887 21.63 -18.53 -11.32
CA TYR A 887 20.79 -17.46 -11.86
C TYR A 887 20.29 -16.56 -10.73
N ALA A 888 20.76 -15.30 -10.69
CA ALA A 888 20.46 -14.36 -9.61
C ALA A 888 20.05 -12.96 -10.14
N PRO A 889 18.82 -12.81 -10.67
CA PRO A 889 18.34 -11.55 -11.23
C PRO A 889 18.00 -10.52 -10.14
N THR A 890 18.12 -9.24 -10.47
CA THR A 890 17.58 -8.15 -9.64
C THR A 890 16.05 -8.11 -9.74
N PHE A 891 15.34 -7.80 -8.65
CA PHE A 891 13.93 -7.45 -8.76
C PHE A 891 13.69 -6.19 -9.63
N ARG A 892 12.49 -6.07 -10.21
CA ARG A 892 12.07 -4.90 -11.00
C ARG A 892 11.08 -4.05 -10.21
N ASP A 893 11.24 -2.72 -10.24
CA ASP A 893 10.31 -1.82 -9.53
C ASP A 893 8.87 -1.93 -10.05
N THR A 894 8.71 -2.20 -11.34
CA THR A 894 7.42 -2.48 -12.01
C THR A 894 6.71 -3.72 -11.49
N LEU A 895 7.42 -4.63 -10.80
CA LEU A 895 6.91 -5.85 -10.20
C LEU A 895 6.76 -5.74 -8.67
N THR A 896 6.97 -4.54 -8.09
CA THR A 896 6.81 -4.28 -6.65
C THR A 896 5.35 -4.42 -6.23
N THR A 897 5.08 -5.31 -5.27
CA THR A 897 3.74 -5.57 -4.73
C THR A 897 3.46 -4.72 -3.48
N ARG A 898 4.48 -4.51 -2.65
CA ARG A 898 4.48 -3.70 -1.41
C ARG A 898 5.91 -3.31 -1.06
N VAL A 899 6.09 -2.47 -0.03
CA VAL A 899 7.43 -2.08 0.43
C VAL A 899 8.25 -3.34 0.78
N TYR A 900 9.46 -3.43 0.24
CA TYR A 900 10.33 -4.62 0.32
C TYR A 900 9.75 -5.93 -0.25
N ALA A 901 8.73 -5.93 -1.12
CA ALA A 901 8.32 -7.16 -1.82
C ALA A 901 8.04 -6.93 -3.31
N ALA A 902 8.42 -7.90 -4.13
CA ALA A 902 8.25 -7.86 -5.58
C ALA A 902 8.13 -9.28 -6.15
N ARG A 903 7.35 -9.45 -7.21
CA ARG A 903 7.26 -10.71 -7.95
C ARG A 903 8.57 -11.08 -8.64
N ARG A 904 8.72 -12.35 -9.02
CA ARG A 904 9.90 -12.84 -9.72
C ARG A 904 9.98 -12.23 -11.13
N PHE A 905 11.20 -12.13 -11.65
CA PHE A 905 11.46 -11.68 -13.02
C PHE A 905 11.68 -12.91 -13.92
N ASP A 906 10.80 -13.08 -14.89
CA ASP A 906 10.53 -14.37 -15.55
C ASP A 906 10.90 -14.40 -17.04
N ASP A 907 11.58 -13.36 -17.54
CA ASP A 907 11.98 -13.26 -18.96
C ASP A 907 13.04 -14.29 -19.38
N LEU A 908 13.73 -14.93 -18.42
CA LEU A 908 14.61 -16.07 -18.68
C LEU A 908 13.80 -17.37 -18.59
N ASP A 909 13.44 -17.93 -19.75
CA ASP A 909 12.70 -19.19 -19.85
C ASP A 909 13.57 -20.37 -19.36
N LEU A 910 13.29 -20.83 -18.14
CA LEU A 910 14.04 -21.91 -17.49
C LEU A 910 13.79 -23.28 -18.14
N ASP A 911 12.64 -23.49 -18.77
CA ASP A 911 12.30 -24.74 -19.47
C ASP A 911 13.04 -24.80 -20.81
N GLU A 912 13.12 -23.70 -21.56
CA GLU A 912 13.99 -23.62 -22.74
C GLU A 912 15.47 -23.75 -22.36
N LEU A 913 15.91 -23.04 -21.31
CA LEU A 913 17.30 -23.03 -20.87
C LEU A 913 17.79 -24.43 -20.52
N THR A 914 17.08 -25.14 -19.63
CA THR A 914 17.47 -26.49 -19.21
C THR A 914 17.35 -27.52 -20.32
N ARG A 915 16.36 -27.39 -21.23
CA ARG A 915 16.25 -28.24 -22.43
C ARG A 915 17.41 -28.05 -23.40
N ARG A 916 18.00 -26.84 -23.49
CA ARG A 916 19.18 -26.57 -24.32
C ARG A 916 20.47 -27.05 -23.67
N LEU A 917 20.61 -26.85 -22.35
CA LEU A 917 21.82 -27.21 -21.60
C LEU A 917 21.97 -28.71 -21.37
N GLY A 918 20.87 -29.44 -21.16
CA GLY A 918 20.92 -30.88 -20.87
C GLY A 918 21.04 -31.21 -19.37
N PRO A 919 20.93 -32.51 -19.00
CA PRO A 919 20.86 -32.98 -17.62
C PRO A 919 22.19 -32.89 -16.85
N GLU A 920 23.31 -32.62 -17.51
CA GLU A 920 24.62 -32.37 -16.90
C GLU A 920 24.71 -31.00 -16.21
N TYR A 921 23.81 -30.07 -16.55
CA TYR A 921 23.67 -28.77 -15.90
C TYR A 921 22.57 -28.78 -14.83
N VAL A 922 22.79 -28.03 -13.75
CA VAL A 922 21.76 -27.68 -12.77
C VAL A 922 21.72 -26.16 -12.59
N VAL A 923 20.53 -25.58 -12.72
CA VAL A 923 20.29 -24.14 -12.52
C VAL A 923 19.79 -23.90 -11.10
N LEU A 924 20.58 -23.16 -10.31
CA LEU A 924 20.20 -22.64 -9.01
C LEU A 924 19.53 -21.28 -9.21
N VAL A 925 18.23 -21.17 -8.87
CA VAL A 925 17.49 -19.91 -8.99
C VAL A 925 17.52 -19.18 -7.64
N ARG A 926 18.20 -18.04 -7.61
CA ARG A 926 18.29 -17.17 -6.44
C ARG A 926 17.45 -15.91 -6.67
N GLY A 927 16.23 -15.90 -6.14
CA GLY A 927 15.44 -14.67 -6.05
C GLY A 927 16.13 -13.61 -5.17
N HIS A 928 15.83 -12.34 -5.43
CA HIS A 928 16.23 -11.23 -4.56
C HIS A 928 15.59 -11.37 -3.18
N ASN A 929 16.15 -10.70 -2.17
CA ASN A 929 15.52 -10.57 -0.84
C ASN A 929 14.10 -9.95 -0.88
N ASN A 930 13.64 -9.41 -2.02
CA ASN A 930 12.26 -8.91 -2.20
C ASN A 930 11.31 -10.00 -2.72
N ASN A 931 11.83 -11.04 -3.37
CA ASN A 931 11.07 -12.18 -3.86
C ASN A 931 10.78 -13.20 -2.74
N GLN A 932 11.63 -13.26 -1.71
CA GLN A 932 11.42 -14.12 -0.52
C GLN A 932 10.02 -13.95 0.11
N ARG A 933 9.43 -12.75 0.01
CA ARG A 933 8.14 -12.37 0.62
C ARG A 933 6.93 -12.51 -0.31
N GLU A 934 7.11 -13.19 -1.44
CA GLU A 934 6.06 -13.56 -2.40
C GLU A 934 5.94 -15.09 -2.51
N ALA A 935 4.74 -15.57 -2.89
CA ALA A 935 4.45 -16.99 -3.12
C ALA A 935 4.89 -17.50 -4.52
N ASP A 936 5.40 -16.60 -5.35
CA ASP A 936 5.82 -16.83 -6.74
C ASP A 936 7.22 -17.45 -6.78
N ARG A 937 7.28 -18.79 -6.68
CA ARG A 937 8.51 -19.58 -6.52
C ARG A 937 8.70 -20.57 -7.68
N VAL A 938 9.93 -21.00 -7.92
CA VAL A 938 10.22 -21.97 -8.99
C VAL A 938 9.98 -23.40 -8.48
N GLY A 939 9.21 -24.18 -9.23
CA GLY A 939 8.99 -25.59 -8.91
C GLY A 939 10.29 -26.38 -8.96
N ARG A 940 10.49 -27.30 -8.00
CA ARG A 940 11.70 -28.14 -7.97
C ARG A 940 11.69 -29.16 -9.10
N ALA A 941 12.64 -29.06 -10.01
CA ALA A 941 12.89 -30.02 -11.08
C ALA A 941 14.25 -30.72 -10.86
N ALA A 942 14.55 -31.78 -11.63
CA ALA A 942 15.86 -32.45 -11.54
C ALA A 942 17.03 -31.54 -11.96
N THR A 943 16.77 -30.54 -12.81
CA THR A 943 17.74 -29.59 -13.38
C THR A 943 17.55 -28.16 -12.86
N VAL A 944 16.57 -27.89 -12.00
CA VAL A 944 16.29 -26.56 -11.45
C VAL A 944 15.99 -26.63 -9.96
N VAL A 945 16.73 -25.86 -9.16
CA VAL A 945 16.58 -25.79 -7.71
C VAL A 945 16.37 -24.33 -7.29
N ASP A 946 15.23 -24.04 -6.67
CA ASP A 946 15.01 -22.75 -6.00
C ASP A 946 15.87 -22.69 -4.74
N VAL A 947 16.75 -21.68 -4.67
CA VAL A 947 17.65 -21.39 -3.54
C VAL A 947 17.42 -19.97 -3.01
N THR A 948 16.23 -19.40 -3.25
CA THR A 948 15.86 -18.03 -2.85
C THR A 948 15.94 -17.80 -1.34
N ASP A 949 15.62 -18.82 -0.53
CA ASP A 949 15.67 -18.74 0.94
C ASP A 949 16.97 -19.30 1.56
N TYR A 950 17.96 -19.71 0.73
CA TYR A 950 19.24 -20.21 1.26
C TYR A 950 19.96 -19.11 2.08
N PRO A 951 20.55 -19.40 3.26
CA PRO A 951 20.96 -18.33 4.19
C PRO A 951 22.09 -17.39 3.69
N ASP A 952 23.15 -17.93 3.09
CA ASP A 952 24.32 -17.16 2.63
C ASP A 952 24.48 -17.25 1.12
N ILE A 953 24.65 -16.11 0.46
CA ILE A 953 24.90 -16.04 -0.99
C ILE A 953 26.32 -16.49 -1.35
N ASN A 954 27.29 -16.36 -0.44
CA ASN A 954 28.67 -16.75 -0.68
C ASN A 954 28.82 -18.27 -0.81
N ASP A 955 28.09 -19.05 -0.01
CA ASP A 955 27.96 -20.50 -0.15
C ASP A 955 27.57 -20.88 -1.59
N LEU A 956 26.57 -20.21 -2.16
CA LEU A 956 26.09 -20.44 -3.53
C LEU A 956 27.11 -19.97 -4.58
N THR A 957 27.76 -18.83 -4.37
CA THR A 957 28.83 -18.27 -5.22
C THR A 957 30.05 -19.20 -5.27
N LEU A 958 30.43 -19.81 -4.14
CA LEU A 958 31.50 -20.79 -4.06
C LEU A 958 31.07 -22.13 -4.68
N ALA A 959 29.81 -22.54 -4.50
CA ALA A 959 29.28 -23.80 -5.02
C ALA A 959 29.01 -23.81 -6.53
N ALA A 960 28.67 -22.68 -7.16
CA ALA A 960 28.38 -22.61 -8.60
C ALA A 960 29.64 -22.51 -9.49
N ASP A 961 29.55 -22.94 -10.75
CA ASP A 961 30.64 -22.90 -11.74
C ASP A 961 30.60 -21.62 -12.61
N VAL A 962 29.39 -21.15 -12.90
CA VAL A 962 29.11 -20.00 -13.76
C VAL A 962 27.85 -19.28 -13.28
N ALA A 963 27.78 -17.96 -13.44
CA ALA A 963 26.60 -17.18 -13.06
C ALA A 963 25.87 -16.57 -14.28
N VAL A 964 24.55 -16.43 -14.16
CA VAL A 964 23.71 -15.56 -14.98
C VAL A 964 23.22 -14.42 -14.09
N LEU A 965 23.74 -13.22 -14.34
CA LEU A 965 23.50 -12.01 -13.57
C LEU A 965 22.90 -10.92 -14.46
N ASP A 966 22.50 -9.81 -13.84
CA ASP A 966 22.02 -8.61 -14.53
C ASP A 966 22.66 -7.35 -13.90
N TYR A 967 21.86 -6.31 -13.66
CA TYR A 967 22.23 -5.09 -12.93
C TYR A 967 22.56 -5.32 -11.45
N SER A 968 22.52 -6.56 -10.94
CA SER A 968 22.80 -6.96 -9.56
C SER A 968 24.21 -6.54 -9.09
N SER A 969 24.34 -6.11 -7.82
CA SER A 969 25.63 -5.83 -7.18
C SER A 969 26.42 -7.12 -6.89
N LEU A 970 25.78 -8.29 -6.93
CA LEU A 970 26.44 -9.59 -6.77
C LEU A 970 27.56 -9.83 -7.78
N ARG A 971 27.53 -9.17 -8.96
CA ARG A 971 28.62 -9.26 -9.95
C ARG A 971 29.98 -8.78 -9.42
N PHE A 972 29.97 -7.84 -8.47
CA PHE A 972 31.19 -7.36 -7.83
C PHE A 972 31.77 -8.43 -6.90
N ASP A 973 30.94 -9.06 -6.06
CA ASP A 973 31.40 -10.13 -5.17
C ASP A 973 31.82 -11.38 -5.99
N TRP A 974 31.01 -11.76 -7.00
CA TRP A 974 31.28 -12.92 -7.85
C TRP A 974 32.62 -12.82 -8.59
N ALA A 975 32.97 -11.64 -9.11
CA ALA A 975 34.22 -11.43 -9.85
C ALA A 975 35.48 -11.82 -9.04
N ILE A 976 35.44 -11.72 -7.71
CA ILE A 976 36.53 -12.10 -6.80
C ILE A 976 36.93 -13.57 -6.99
N THR A 977 35.96 -14.44 -7.29
CA THR A 977 36.20 -15.88 -7.53
C THR A 977 36.94 -16.19 -8.84
N GLY A 978 37.06 -15.23 -9.76
CA GLY A 978 37.59 -15.45 -11.11
C GLY A 978 36.72 -16.29 -12.04
N LYS A 979 35.54 -16.75 -11.59
CA LYS A 979 34.64 -17.61 -12.37
C LYS A 979 33.90 -16.84 -13.48
N PRO A 980 33.56 -17.47 -14.61
CA PRO A 980 32.79 -16.83 -15.68
C PRO A 980 31.40 -16.37 -15.21
N MET A 981 30.91 -15.29 -15.82
CA MET A 981 29.53 -14.81 -15.63
C MET A 981 28.96 -14.30 -16.96
N VAL A 982 27.65 -14.44 -17.15
CA VAL A 982 26.88 -13.97 -18.31
C VAL A 982 25.88 -12.92 -17.84
N PHE A 983 25.76 -11.82 -18.60
CA PHE A 983 24.81 -10.74 -18.29
C PHE A 983 23.53 -10.88 -19.10
N PHE A 984 22.44 -11.31 -18.47
CA PHE A 984 21.11 -11.32 -19.09
C PHE A 984 20.41 -9.98 -18.86
N VAL A 985 20.37 -9.16 -19.91
CA VAL A 985 19.95 -7.75 -19.85
C VAL A 985 18.92 -7.39 -20.93
N PRO A 986 17.77 -8.11 -21.00
CA PRO A 986 16.77 -7.89 -22.04
C PRO A 986 16.17 -6.49 -22.00
N ASP A 987 16.08 -5.88 -20.81
CA ASP A 987 15.27 -4.71 -20.49
C ASP A 987 16.09 -3.45 -20.11
N ILE A 988 17.40 -3.43 -20.42
CA ILE A 988 18.40 -2.46 -19.94
C ILE A 988 17.98 -0.98 -20.04
N ASP A 989 17.44 -0.59 -21.20
CA ASP A 989 17.04 0.77 -21.48
C ASP A 989 15.85 1.20 -20.59
N SER A 990 14.92 0.28 -20.35
CA SER A 990 13.77 0.50 -19.47
C SER A 990 14.16 0.46 -17.99
N TYR A 991 15.10 -0.41 -17.61
CA TYR A 991 15.57 -0.57 -16.23
C TYR A 991 16.24 0.71 -15.72
N PHE A 992 17.20 1.24 -16.48
CA PHE A 992 17.96 2.43 -16.07
C PHE A 992 17.14 3.73 -16.16
N SER A 993 16.01 3.76 -16.88
CA SER A 993 15.08 4.90 -16.82
C SER A 993 14.39 5.04 -15.46
N LEU A 994 14.23 3.95 -14.70
CA LEU A 994 13.64 3.93 -13.35
C LEU A 994 14.69 3.94 -12.22
N ARG A 995 15.88 3.41 -12.47
CA ARG A 995 17.02 3.39 -11.53
C ARG A 995 18.31 3.75 -12.25
N ALA A 996 18.54 5.03 -12.48
CA ALA A 996 19.78 5.52 -13.07
C ALA A 996 21.02 4.95 -12.33
N PRO A 997 22.06 4.51 -13.05
CA PRO A 997 23.29 4.02 -12.44
C PRO A 997 24.21 5.18 -12.05
N LEU A 998 25.07 4.96 -11.06
CA LEU A 998 26.06 5.94 -10.57
C LEU A 998 27.31 6.07 -11.49
N PHE A 999 27.50 5.11 -12.38
CA PHE A 999 28.54 5.06 -13.42
C PHE A 999 28.10 4.11 -14.55
N PRO A 1000 28.72 4.15 -15.76
CA PRO A 1000 28.31 3.31 -16.89
C PRO A 1000 28.28 1.81 -16.57
N PHE A 1001 27.27 1.10 -17.09
CA PHE A 1001 27.12 -0.34 -16.82
C PHE A 1001 28.20 -1.15 -17.55
N GLU A 1002 28.54 -0.74 -18.77
CA GLU A 1002 29.61 -1.23 -19.65
C GLU A 1002 30.94 -1.39 -18.89
N GLU A 1003 31.32 -0.38 -18.11
CA GLU A 1003 32.56 -0.35 -17.33
C GLU A 1003 32.58 -1.33 -16.14
N SER A 1004 31.44 -1.98 -15.85
CA SER A 1004 31.23 -2.77 -14.65
C SER A 1004 30.59 -4.14 -14.91
N ALA A 1005 30.58 -4.61 -16.15
CA ALA A 1005 29.99 -5.87 -16.57
C ALA A 1005 31.03 -6.75 -17.29
N PRO A 1006 31.99 -7.38 -16.56
CA PRO A 1006 33.12 -8.13 -17.14
C PRO A 1006 32.70 -9.52 -17.64
N GLY A 1007 31.88 -9.55 -18.69
CA GLY A 1007 31.34 -10.78 -19.29
C GLY A 1007 30.47 -10.51 -20.52
N PRO A 1008 30.08 -11.55 -21.27
CA PRO A 1008 29.24 -11.41 -22.45
C PRO A 1008 27.80 -11.02 -22.07
N TRP A 1009 27.18 -10.21 -22.92
CA TRP A 1009 25.80 -9.74 -22.74
C TRP A 1009 24.85 -10.53 -23.64
N ALA A 1010 23.71 -10.93 -23.09
CA ALA A 1010 22.64 -11.65 -23.76
C ALA A 1010 21.30 -10.93 -23.54
N ARG A 1011 20.42 -10.95 -24.54
CA ARG A 1011 19.05 -10.42 -24.46
C ARG A 1011 17.98 -11.51 -24.61
N THR A 1012 18.38 -12.75 -24.91
CA THR A 1012 17.47 -13.89 -25.09
C THR A 1012 17.95 -15.14 -24.33
N THR A 1013 17.02 -16.02 -23.94
CA THR A 1013 17.32 -17.33 -23.35
C THR A 1013 18.25 -18.16 -24.22
N GLY A 1014 18.11 -18.08 -25.54
CA GLY A 1014 18.96 -18.79 -26.50
C GLY A 1014 20.43 -18.38 -26.41
N GLU A 1015 20.72 -17.07 -26.41
CA GLU A 1015 22.08 -16.54 -26.24
C GLU A 1015 22.67 -16.93 -24.87
N VAL A 1016 21.87 -16.89 -23.80
CA VAL A 1016 22.31 -17.33 -22.46
C VAL A 1016 22.69 -18.81 -22.49
N ALA A 1017 21.86 -19.68 -23.07
CA ALA A 1017 22.14 -21.11 -23.17
C ALA A 1017 23.41 -21.40 -23.98
N ASP A 1018 23.59 -20.74 -25.12
CA ASP A 1018 24.75 -20.93 -26.00
C ASP A 1018 26.05 -20.47 -25.32
N LEU A 1019 26.01 -19.40 -24.51
CA LEU A 1019 27.16 -18.91 -23.71
C LEU A 1019 27.49 -19.80 -22.51
N LEU A 1020 26.48 -20.39 -21.85
CA LEU A 1020 26.67 -21.33 -20.74
C LEU A 1020 27.20 -22.70 -21.20
N ALA A 1021 26.82 -23.14 -22.40
CA ALA A 1021 27.37 -24.35 -23.01
C ALA A 1021 28.89 -24.24 -23.27
N ASP A 1022 29.39 -23.04 -23.59
CA ASP A 1022 30.83 -22.71 -23.70
C ASP A 1022 31.34 -21.90 -22.49
N HIS A 1023 30.86 -22.18 -21.27
CA HIS A 1023 31.26 -21.42 -20.07
C HIS A 1023 32.79 -21.40 -19.85
N GLU A 1024 33.52 -22.47 -20.23
CA GLU A 1024 34.97 -22.47 -20.22
C GLU A 1024 35.59 -21.50 -21.27
N GLY A 1025 35.00 -21.41 -22.47
CA GLY A 1025 35.44 -20.47 -23.50
C GLY A 1025 35.13 -19.03 -23.11
N VAL A 1026 34.01 -18.79 -22.44
CA VAL A 1026 33.69 -17.52 -21.77
C VAL A 1026 34.75 -17.20 -20.71
N ALA A 1027 35.08 -18.15 -19.82
CA ALA A 1027 36.12 -17.95 -18.80
C ALA A 1027 37.47 -17.57 -19.42
N ARG A 1028 37.92 -18.29 -20.44
CA ARG A 1028 39.17 -18.00 -21.17
C ARG A 1028 39.14 -16.63 -21.86
N ARG A 1029 38.00 -16.21 -22.41
CA ARG A 1029 37.85 -14.94 -23.15
C ARG A 1029 37.84 -13.72 -22.23
N TYR A 1030 37.17 -13.81 -21.07
CA TYR A 1030 36.93 -12.68 -20.17
C TYR A 1030 37.83 -12.68 -18.91
N ALA A 1031 38.75 -13.64 -18.75
CA ALA A 1031 39.67 -13.67 -17.60
C ALA A 1031 40.46 -12.37 -17.39
N ALA A 1032 40.90 -11.73 -18.48
CA ALA A 1032 41.61 -10.44 -18.40
C ALA A 1032 40.69 -9.28 -17.97
N ASP A 1033 39.43 -9.28 -18.44
CA ASP A 1033 38.43 -8.27 -18.07
C ASP A 1033 38.01 -8.42 -16.60
N ILE A 1034 37.85 -9.65 -16.11
CA ILE A 1034 37.58 -9.94 -14.70
C ILE A 1034 38.76 -9.52 -13.82
N ALA A 1035 40.01 -9.78 -14.25
CA ALA A 1035 41.19 -9.32 -13.52
C ALA A 1035 41.30 -7.79 -13.46
N ALA A 1036 41.07 -7.09 -14.57
CA ALA A 1036 41.06 -5.62 -14.62
C ALA A 1036 39.90 -5.02 -13.80
N PHE A 1037 38.73 -5.66 -13.82
CA PHE A 1037 37.60 -5.31 -12.98
C PHE A 1037 37.93 -5.48 -11.48
N ASN A 1038 38.57 -6.57 -11.10
CA ASN A 1038 38.98 -6.79 -9.70
C ASN A 1038 40.01 -5.76 -9.23
N GLU A 1039 41.00 -5.42 -10.06
CA GLU A 1039 41.97 -4.36 -9.74
C GLU A 1039 41.29 -2.99 -9.55
N ARG A 1040 40.26 -2.69 -10.36
CA ARG A 1040 39.49 -1.43 -10.26
C ARG A 1040 38.57 -1.37 -9.05
N PHE A 1041 37.73 -2.41 -8.85
CA PHE A 1041 36.61 -2.37 -7.92
C PHE A 1041 36.81 -3.22 -6.65
N ASN A 1042 37.64 -4.25 -6.69
CA ASN A 1042 37.81 -5.23 -5.61
C ASN A 1042 39.22 -5.24 -4.97
N ARG A 1043 40.08 -4.25 -5.25
CA ARG A 1043 41.46 -4.18 -4.71
C ARG A 1043 41.58 -4.24 -3.18
N LEU A 1044 40.50 -3.94 -2.44
CA LEU A 1044 40.43 -4.03 -0.97
C LEU A 1044 39.65 -5.28 -0.48
N ASN A 1045 39.22 -6.17 -1.37
CA ASN A 1045 38.56 -7.43 -1.03
C ASN A 1045 39.59 -8.57 -1.13
N ASP A 1046 40.60 -8.51 -0.25
CA ASP A 1046 41.84 -9.30 -0.27
C ASP A 1046 41.86 -10.47 0.75
N GLY A 1047 40.71 -10.79 1.36
CA GLY A 1047 40.61 -11.76 2.45
C GLY A 1047 40.86 -11.20 3.84
N ARG A 1048 41.09 -9.88 3.98
CA ARG A 1048 41.36 -9.20 5.26
C ARG A 1048 40.50 -7.96 5.51
N ALA A 1049 39.35 -7.83 4.83
CA ALA A 1049 38.44 -6.70 5.04
C ALA A 1049 37.89 -6.69 6.47
N THR A 1050 37.57 -7.87 7.03
CA THR A 1050 37.07 -8.01 8.40
C THR A 1050 38.10 -7.57 9.45
N GLU A 1051 39.37 -7.92 9.27
CA GLU A 1051 40.47 -7.52 10.15
C GLU A 1051 40.62 -5.98 10.19
N ARG A 1052 40.66 -5.35 9.00
CA ARG A 1052 40.72 -3.88 8.88
C ARG A 1052 39.51 -3.20 9.50
N VAL A 1053 38.31 -3.70 9.24
CA VAL A 1053 37.06 -3.13 9.75
C VAL A 1053 37.01 -3.19 11.27
N LEU A 1054 37.35 -4.33 11.88
CA LEU A 1054 37.32 -4.46 13.34
C LEU A 1054 38.43 -3.68 14.04
N ALA A 1055 39.61 -3.56 13.43
CA ALA A 1055 40.70 -2.75 13.97
C ALA A 1055 40.33 -1.26 14.11
N THR A 1056 39.45 -0.74 13.24
CA THR A 1056 38.92 0.63 13.33
C THR A 1056 37.64 0.70 14.16
N PHE A 1057 36.68 -0.21 13.95
CA PHE A 1057 35.36 -0.15 14.58
C PHE A 1057 35.39 -0.40 16.10
N LEU A 1058 36.33 -1.23 16.58
CA LEU A 1058 36.49 -1.54 18.00
C LEU A 1058 37.50 -0.62 18.72
N ASP A 1059 38.01 0.43 18.07
CA ASP A 1059 38.95 1.36 18.70
C ASP A 1059 38.21 2.34 19.63
N GLU A 1060 38.24 2.03 20.91
CA GLU A 1060 37.68 2.86 21.99
C GLU A 1060 38.38 4.22 22.14
N THR A 1061 39.53 4.45 21.49
CA THR A 1061 40.23 5.74 21.50
C THR A 1061 39.80 6.69 20.39
N THR A 1062 39.03 6.22 19.40
CA THR A 1062 38.50 7.05 18.31
C THR A 1062 37.14 7.66 18.68
N PRO A 1063 37.04 8.99 18.89
CA PRO A 1063 35.75 9.65 19.10
C PRO A 1063 35.02 9.81 17.75
N TRP A 1064 33.84 9.18 17.64
CA TRP A 1064 32.99 9.31 16.45
C TRP A 1064 32.05 10.52 16.47
N ARG A 1065 31.87 11.16 17.63
CA ARG A 1065 30.88 12.22 17.91
C ARG A 1065 31.52 13.39 18.66
#